data_AF-A0A849ZZJ5-F1
#
_entry.id   AF-A0A849ZZJ5-F1
#
_cell.length_a   1.000
_cell.length_b   1.000
_cell.length_c   1.000
_cell.angle_alpha   90.00
_cell.angle_beta   90.00
_cell.angle_gamma   90.00
#
_symmetry.space_group_name_H-M   'P 1'
#
loop_
_entity.id
_entity.type
_entity.pdbx_description
1 polymer ?
#
loop_
_entity_poly.entity_id
_entity_poly.type
_entity_poly.pdbx_seq_one_letter_code
_entity_poly.pdbx_strand_id
1 'polypeptide(L)'
;MPVPDDPTLAQLRDALSERTKELNCVYSVDQIFNQGELAWAQLCQRLLEAIPKGWRYPERCQVHIRLGQQVCASPGWTATPWQQRALILVQGEEAGEIVISYTEAPPNGGEDPFLAEEQHLLETIAARFGRHIHVQRLTAAAVAQNHKNNGAGQWQVIIDMLRRTNPRLLMRITRKMLNLLCQRHVTEAEHLLESFGPAYRSEESVLFTAANAPRQYAGSGDFLDASQAVFAIAADHLPDHEIAEHIQRWITEDRTDFLANILEIPGASLQEVVSALQRFQHLVPRGLELSPQRETAFKASLGRRFFSDQPQFINIVKRHVTLEEYGDLTQRLIMPPNSHGRLGGKAAGMILAESILTPAGAAYPILQGIRTPRTWYLASDGILHFLHFNNLEDIVEQKYKEIDQVRQEYPFVVQLFKNSPMPPDLLRGLAVALDNLSQSPLIVRSSSLLEDRLGAAFAGKYKSVFIANQGTKEERLRALADAIAEVYASTFGPDPIEYRARHELVDLHEEMGVLIQEVVGTQVGPYFLPAFAGVAFSTNDFRWSPRLQREDGLVRMVPGLGTRAVDRVATDYPILFAPGRPGLRINITPDEKMRYAPRKIDVINLVTNAFETVDLGDLLRRHGRTYPLLHQLASVRWGDNLHLTSAMTLDAAQDELVITGDGLIERTAFVEQIRTMLQVLQEQMQTPVDVEFAHDGRDFYLLQCRAQSYAPENQPATIPNHLSLDDVLFSAHRFVSNGIVSNITHLVYVDPWQYQALAEHEDLVAVGRAVSQLNRILPARRFILIGPGRWGSRGDIKLGVSVTFSDIDNAAMLIEIADGQREFGPELSFGTHFFLDLVESRIRYLPLYPHDPETRFHAQFLTESANVLPDLLPDFAHLAAVVRVIDLPKASRGRVLHVYMNAEKEKAVGVLGGVMSW
;
A
#
# COMPACT_ATOMS: atom_id res chain seq x y z
N MET A 1 -17.69 -34.76 -38.06
CA MET A 1 -16.56 -35.05 -38.95
C MET A 1 -15.33 -34.39 -38.34
N PRO A 2 -14.23 -35.12 -38.07
CA PRO A 2 -12.98 -34.46 -37.71
C PRO A 2 -12.44 -33.77 -38.96
N VAL A 3 -12.06 -32.50 -38.83
CA VAL A 3 -11.35 -31.74 -39.87
C VAL A 3 -9.99 -32.43 -40.08
N PRO A 4 -9.51 -32.65 -41.33
CA PRO A 4 -8.21 -33.26 -41.55
C PRO A 4 -7.11 -32.34 -41.00
N ASP A 5 -6.17 -32.89 -40.23
CA ASP A 5 -4.97 -32.17 -39.80
C ASP A 5 -4.27 -31.59 -41.03
N ASP A 6 -4.20 -30.25 -41.10
CA ASP A 6 -3.55 -29.53 -42.18
C ASP A 6 -2.02 -29.69 -42.02
N PRO A 7 -1.34 -30.46 -42.89
CA PRO A 7 0.06 -30.85 -42.69
C PRO A 7 1.03 -29.66 -42.61
N THR A 8 0.65 -28.51 -43.16
CA THR A 8 1.39 -27.24 -43.12
C THR A 8 1.49 -26.63 -41.72
N LEU A 9 0.45 -26.77 -40.88
CA LEU A 9 0.40 -26.16 -39.55
C LEU A 9 1.21 -26.98 -38.54
N ALA A 10 1.21 -28.31 -38.69
CA ALA A 10 2.08 -29.21 -37.94
C ALA A 10 3.56 -28.97 -38.28
N GLN A 11 3.90 -28.84 -39.57
CA GLN A 11 5.26 -28.54 -40.03
C GLN A 11 5.77 -27.18 -39.52
N LEU A 12 4.92 -26.14 -39.52
CA LEU A 12 5.26 -24.83 -38.96
C LEU A 12 5.45 -24.88 -37.43
N ARG A 13 4.60 -25.62 -36.72
CA ARG A 13 4.72 -25.79 -35.26
C ARG A 13 5.99 -26.54 -34.89
N ASP A 14 6.33 -27.59 -35.65
CA ASP A 14 7.56 -28.34 -35.47
C ASP A 14 8.79 -27.48 -35.77
N ALA A 15 8.79 -26.71 -36.87
CA ALA A 15 9.87 -25.78 -37.18
C ALA A 15 10.07 -24.69 -36.12
N LEU A 16 8.97 -24.11 -35.58
CA LEU A 16 9.03 -23.14 -34.48
C LEU A 16 9.53 -23.77 -33.17
N SER A 17 9.12 -25.01 -32.90
CA SER A 17 9.58 -25.78 -31.74
C SER A 17 11.08 -26.06 -31.83
N GLU A 18 11.60 -26.51 -32.98
CA GLU A 18 13.04 -26.72 -33.18
C GLU A 18 13.82 -25.40 -33.07
N ARG A 19 13.31 -24.30 -33.65
CA ARG A 19 13.91 -22.96 -33.51
C ARG A 19 13.98 -22.51 -32.05
N THR A 20 12.96 -22.83 -31.26
CA THR A 20 12.90 -22.50 -29.84
C THR A 20 13.91 -23.32 -29.04
N LYS A 21 14.10 -24.61 -29.37
CA LYS A 21 15.13 -25.46 -28.77
C LYS A 21 16.54 -24.96 -29.08
N GLU A 22 16.82 -24.60 -30.34
CA GLU A 22 18.09 -24.00 -30.76
C GLU A 22 18.41 -22.74 -29.94
N LEU A 23 17.48 -21.79 -29.89
CA LEU A 23 17.64 -20.53 -29.16
C LEU A 23 17.84 -20.75 -27.65
N ASN A 24 17.06 -21.65 -27.05
CA ASN A 24 17.19 -21.99 -25.64
C ASN A 24 18.53 -22.68 -25.33
N CYS A 25 19.01 -23.55 -26.22
CA CYS A 25 20.31 -24.21 -26.09
C CYS A 25 21.44 -23.17 -26.15
N VAL A 26 21.42 -22.29 -27.16
CA VAL A 26 22.38 -21.19 -27.33
C VAL A 26 22.40 -20.28 -26.09
N TYR A 27 21.22 -19.90 -25.60
CA TYR A 27 21.09 -19.05 -24.41
C TYR A 27 21.61 -19.75 -23.15
N SER A 28 21.29 -21.04 -22.97
CA SER A 28 21.76 -21.84 -21.83
C SER A 28 23.28 -21.99 -21.84
N VAL A 29 23.88 -22.25 -23.01
CA VAL A 29 25.32 -22.32 -23.19
C VAL A 29 25.98 -20.96 -22.91
N ASP A 30 25.39 -19.86 -23.36
CA ASP A 30 25.88 -18.51 -23.02
C ASP A 30 25.78 -18.21 -21.53
N GLN A 31 24.71 -18.64 -20.86
CA GLN A 31 24.60 -18.50 -19.42
C GLN A 31 25.71 -19.28 -18.71
N ILE A 32 25.99 -20.51 -19.13
CA ILE A 32 27.08 -21.32 -18.58
C ILE A 32 28.43 -20.61 -18.75
N PHE A 33 28.72 -20.05 -19.93
CA PHE A 33 29.96 -19.32 -20.19
C PHE A 33 30.05 -17.96 -19.50
N ASN A 34 28.92 -17.30 -19.20
CA ASN A 34 28.91 -16.00 -18.52
C ASN A 34 28.87 -16.11 -16.98
N GLN A 35 28.79 -17.31 -16.43
CA GLN A 35 28.78 -17.59 -14.99
C GLN A 35 30.20 -17.67 -14.38
N GLY A 36 31.03 -16.64 -14.54
CA GLY A 36 32.35 -16.54 -13.88
C GLY A 36 33.33 -17.69 -14.19
N GLU A 37 34.37 -17.84 -13.37
CA GLU A 37 35.36 -18.93 -13.49
C GLU A 37 34.82 -20.24 -12.90
N LEU A 38 34.14 -21.04 -13.72
CA LEU A 38 33.78 -22.42 -13.36
C LEU A 38 34.99 -23.35 -13.48
N ALA A 39 35.16 -24.25 -12.51
CA ALA A 39 36.13 -25.33 -12.63
C ALA A 39 35.75 -26.27 -13.79
N TRP A 40 36.74 -26.81 -14.50
CA TRP A 40 36.53 -27.65 -15.69
C TRP A 40 35.47 -28.75 -15.47
N ALA A 41 35.52 -29.47 -14.34
CA ALA A 41 34.55 -30.52 -14.03
C ALA A 41 33.08 -30.03 -13.96
N GLN A 42 32.84 -28.83 -13.44
CA GLN A 42 31.50 -28.23 -13.34
C GLN A 42 31.04 -27.68 -14.68
N LEU A 43 31.94 -27.05 -15.44
CA LEU A 43 31.68 -26.59 -16.80
C LEU A 43 31.29 -27.77 -17.70
N CYS A 44 32.04 -28.87 -17.61
CA CYS A 44 31.80 -30.13 -18.29
C CYS A 44 30.39 -30.66 -18.04
N GLN A 45 30.04 -30.84 -16.77
CA GLN A 45 28.73 -31.38 -16.41
C GLN A 45 27.58 -30.55 -16.98
N ARG A 46 27.66 -29.22 -16.85
CA ARG A 46 26.59 -28.33 -17.34
C ARG A 46 26.48 -28.31 -18.86
N LEU A 47 27.61 -28.37 -19.58
CA LEU A 47 27.60 -28.45 -21.04
C LEU A 47 27.03 -29.78 -21.54
N LEU A 48 27.37 -30.90 -20.89
CA LEU A 48 26.81 -32.21 -21.22
C LEU A 48 25.28 -32.28 -20.98
N GLU A 49 24.75 -31.50 -20.04
CA GLU A 49 23.31 -31.43 -19.77
C GLU A 49 22.56 -30.43 -20.70
N ALA A 50 23.24 -29.36 -21.12
CA ALA A 50 22.61 -28.28 -21.89
C ALA A 50 22.59 -28.56 -23.40
N ILE A 51 23.70 -29.04 -23.96
CA ILE A 51 23.87 -29.21 -25.41
C ILE A 51 22.83 -30.18 -26.01
N PRO A 52 22.55 -31.37 -25.42
CA PRO A 52 21.56 -32.31 -25.98
C PRO A 52 20.17 -31.72 -26.22
N LYS A 53 19.74 -30.76 -25.39
CA LYS A 53 18.41 -30.15 -25.45
C LYS A 53 18.18 -29.32 -26.71
N GLY A 54 19.25 -28.94 -27.41
CA GLY A 54 19.19 -28.21 -28.68
C GLY A 54 19.02 -29.09 -29.91
N TRP A 55 19.11 -30.42 -29.77
CA TRP A 55 18.96 -31.36 -30.88
C TRP A 55 17.53 -31.89 -30.96
N ARG A 56 17.15 -32.36 -32.15
CA ARG A 56 15.84 -32.92 -32.49
C ARG A 56 15.46 -34.10 -31.60
N TYR A 57 16.45 -34.92 -31.23
CA TYR A 57 16.29 -36.07 -30.34
C TYR A 57 17.22 -35.96 -29.11
N PRO A 58 16.88 -35.14 -28.11
CA PRO A 58 17.75 -34.91 -26.94
C PRO A 58 18.10 -36.19 -26.17
N GLU A 59 17.12 -37.08 -25.99
CA GLU A 59 17.26 -38.32 -25.22
C GLU A 59 18.24 -39.33 -25.85
N ARG A 60 18.54 -39.18 -27.14
CA ARG A 60 19.48 -40.04 -27.89
C ARG A 60 20.83 -39.36 -28.10
N CYS A 61 20.94 -38.09 -27.77
CA CYS A 61 22.08 -37.24 -28.07
C CYS A 61 23.17 -37.40 -27.00
N GLN A 62 24.34 -37.90 -27.42
CA GLN A 62 25.54 -37.91 -26.61
C GLN A 62 26.50 -36.82 -27.07
N VAL A 63 27.26 -36.26 -26.13
CA VAL A 63 28.19 -35.17 -26.35
C VAL A 63 29.59 -35.60 -25.91
N HIS A 64 30.59 -35.28 -26.72
CA HIS A 64 32.00 -35.48 -26.42
C HIS A 64 32.79 -34.22 -26.76
N ILE A 65 33.41 -33.60 -25.76
CA ILE A 65 34.18 -32.37 -25.87
C ILE A 65 35.63 -32.69 -25.53
N ARG A 66 36.55 -32.32 -26.41
CA ARG A 66 37.99 -32.40 -26.18
C ARG A 66 38.58 -31.00 -26.23
N LEU A 67 39.35 -30.63 -25.21
CA LEU A 67 40.07 -29.36 -25.15
C LEU A 67 41.51 -29.61 -24.68
N GLY A 68 42.48 -29.55 -25.59
CA GLY A 68 43.85 -30.00 -25.31
C GLY A 68 43.90 -31.46 -24.80
N GLN A 69 44.38 -31.67 -23.57
CA GLN A 69 44.39 -32.99 -22.90
C GLN A 69 43.14 -33.27 -22.06
N GLN A 70 42.25 -32.29 -21.91
CA GLN A 70 41.03 -32.45 -21.12
C GLN A 70 39.90 -33.00 -21.99
N VAL A 71 39.18 -34.00 -21.47
CA VAL A 71 38.07 -34.66 -22.16
C VAL A 71 36.84 -34.69 -21.27
N CYS A 72 35.69 -34.46 -21.89
CA CYS A 72 34.38 -34.46 -21.27
C CYS A 72 33.42 -35.23 -22.17
N ALA A 73 32.73 -36.24 -21.63
CA ALA A 73 31.84 -37.07 -22.43
C ALA A 73 30.59 -37.45 -21.63
N SER A 74 29.45 -37.60 -22.33
CA SER A 74 28.22 -38.13 -21.73
C SER A 74 28.47 -39.52 -21.12
N PRO A 75 27.79 -39.89 -20.01
CA PRO A 75 27.90 -41.22 -19.43
C PRO A 75 27.59 -42.32 -20.46
N GLY A 76 28.52 -43.27 -20.65
CA GLY A 76 28.35 -44.35 -21.64
C GLY A 76 28.60 -43.92 -23.09
N TRP A 77 29.43 -42.90 -23.33
CA TRP A 77 29.83 -42.46 -24.67
C TRP A 77 30.35 -43.61 -25.54
N THR A 78 29.75 -43.76 -26.72
CA THR A 78 30.22 -44.68 -27.77
C THR A 78 30.17 -43.97 -29.11
N ALA A 79 31.27 -43.98 -29.85
CA ALA A 79 31.31 -43.38 -31.18
C ALA A 79 30.44 -44.22 -32.14
N THR A 80 29.42 -43.59 -32.71
CA THR A 80 28.56 -44.22 -33.73
C THR A 80 28.83 -43.60 -35.11
N PRO A 81 28.35 -44.24 -36.19
CA PRO A 81 28.40 -43.63 -37.53
C PRO A 81 27.58 -42.33 -37.66
N TRP A 82 26.65 -42.08 -36.73
CA TRP A 82 25.72 -40.94 -36.73
C TRP A 82 26.28 -39.81 -35.87
N GLN A 83 27.22 -39.05 -36.40
CA GLN A 83 27.91 -38.00 -35.67
C GLN A 83 28.11 -36.69 -36.44
N GLN A 84 28.04 -35.57 -35.72
CA GLN A 84 28.43 -34.24 -36.16
C GLN A 84 29.64 -33.74 -35.36
N ARG A 85 30.46 -32.89 -35.97
CA ARG A 85 31.67 -32.35 -35.34
C ARG A 85 31.87 -30.86 -35.63
N ALA A 86 32.41 -30.13 -34.67
CA ALA A 86 32.89 -28.77 -34.86
C ALA A 86 34.20 -28.52 -34.09
N LEU A 87 35.12 -27.78 -34.71
CA LEU A 87 36.39 -27.40 -34.10
C LEU A 87 36.20 -26.19 -33.17
N ILE A 88 36.83 -26.24 -32.01
CA ILE A 88 36.94 -25.10 -31.08
C ILE A 88 38.22 -24.35 -31.45
N LEU A 89 38.05 -23.18 -32.06
CA LEU A 89 39.16 -22.31 -32.45
C LEU A 89 39.36 -21.21 -31.40
N VAL A 90 40.60 -21.03 -30.92
CA VAL A 90 40.99 -19.94 -30.01
C VAL A 90 42.04 -19.10 -30.74
N GLN A 91 41.70 -17.86 -31.07
CA GLN A 91 42.55 -16.96 -31.90
C GLN A 91 42.94 -17.55 -33.26
N GLY A 92 42.10 -18.40 -33.84
CA GLY A 92 42.35 -19.06 -35.13
C GLY A 92 43.14 -20.37 -35.04
N GLU A 93 43.68 -20.71 -33.88
CA GLU A 93 44.37 -21.98 -33.61
C GLU A 93 43.39 -23.04 -33.08
N GLU A 94 43.57 -24.30 -33.46
CA GLU A 94 42.76 -25.41 -32.97
C GLU A 94 43.06 -25.68 -31.49
N ALA A 95 42.09 -25.38 -30.62
CA ALA A 95 42.20 -25.63 -29.19
C ALA A 95 41.51 -26.94 -28.76
N GLY A 96 40.58 -27.46 -29.58
CA GLY A 96 39.77 -28.61 -29.25
C GLY A 96 38.66 -28.88 -30.26
N GLU A 97 37.74 -29.76 -29.91
CA GLU A 97 36.58 -30.11 -30.74
C GLU A 97 35.37 -30.50 -29.87
N ILE A 98 34.18 -30.35 -30.45
CA ILE A 98 32.91 -30.86 -29.92
C ILE A 98 32.37 -31.86 -30.93
N VAL A 99 32.06 -33.07 -30.45
CA VAL A 99 31.45 -34.15 -31.23
C VAL A 99 30.11 -34.50 -30.61
N ILE A 100 29.08 -34.58 -31.45
CA ILE A 100 27.74 -35.02 -31.10
C ILE A 100 27.47 -36.35 -31.79
N SER A 101 26.91 -37.32 -31.09
CA SER A 101 26.56 -38.63 -31.65
C SER A 101 25.21 -39.11 -31.14
N TYR A 102 24.42 -39.79 -31.97
CA TYR A 102 23.22 -40.48 -31.51
C TYR A 102 23.51 -41.92 -31.06
N THR A 103 22.87 -42.39 -29.99
CA THR A 103 23.04 -43.77 -29.47
C THR A 103 22.45 -44.85 -30.38
N GLU A 104 21.44 -44.50 -31.17
CA GLU A 104 20.69 -45.41 -32.03
C GLU A 104 20.38 -44.74 -33.37
N ALA A 105 20.05 -45.54 -34.39
CA ALA A 105 19.69 -45.03 -35.71
C ALA A 105 18.48 -44.05 -35.64
N PRO A 106 18.49 -42.97 -36.43
CA PRO A 106 17.37 -42.03 -36.48
C PRO A 106 16.07 -42.71 -36.96
N PRO A 107 14.90 -42.38 -36.39
CA PRO A 107 13.63 -43.08 -36.68
C PRO A 107 13.19 -43.06 -38.15
N ASN A 108 13.70 -42.13 -38.98
CA ASN A 108 13.17 -41.81 -40.30
C ASN A 108 14.03 -42.28 -41.49
N GLY A 109 15.11 -43.05 -41.28
CA GLY A 109 15.83 -43.73 -42.38
C GLY A 109 16.49 -42.85 -43.46
N GLY A 110 16.66 -41.55 -43.23
CA GLY A 110 17.38 -40.64 -44.15
C GLY A 110 18.90 -40.84 -44.13
N GLU A 111 19.59 -40.38 -45.18
CA GLU A 111 21.06 -40.47 -45.34
C GLU A 111 21.84 -39.65 -44.29
N ASP A 112 21.23 -38.63 -43.67
CA ASP A 112 21.79 -37.84 -42.57
C ASP A 112 20.80 -37.77 -41.38
N PRO A 113 21.21 -38.21 -40.15
CA PRO A 113 20.37 -38.14 -38.95
C PRO A 113 20.05 -36.72 -38.48
N PHE A 114 20.83 -35.74 -38.90
CA PHE A 114 20.82 -34.39 -38.34
C PHE A 114 20.29 -33.34 -39.33
N LEU A 115 19.80 -32.24 -38.79
CA LEU A 115 19.39 -31.06 -39.54
C LEU A 115 20.60 -30.17 -39.86
N ALA A 116 20.54 -29.41 -40.95
CA ALA A 116 21.59 -28.45 -41.31
C ALA A 116 21.73 -27.35 -40.24
N GLU A 117 20.62 -26.99 -39.62
CA GLU A 117 20.54 -26.02 -38.53
C GLU A 117 21.22 -26.53 -37.25
N GLU A 118 21.21 -27.85 -36.99
CA GLU A 118 21.91 -28.46 -35.85
C GLU A 118 23.44 -28.40 -36.01
N GLN A 119 23.94 -28.58 -37.24
CA GLN A 119 25.36 -28.37 -37.53
C GLN A 119 25.75 -26.90 -37.31
N HIS A 120 24.90 -25.96 -37.74
CA HIS A 120 25.14 -24.54 -37.52
C HIS A 120 25.09 -24.14 -36.03
N LEU A 121 24.19 -24.77 -35.27
CA LEU A 121 24.13 -24.64 -33.82
C LEU A 121 25.43 -25.13 -33.16
N LEU A 122 25.93 -26.30 -33.57
CA LEU A 122 27.18 -26.87 -33.07
C LEU A 122 28.39 -25.97 -33.32
N GLU A 123 28.50 -25.42 -34.53
CA GLU A 123 29.55 -24.45 -34.90
C GLU A 123 29.44 -23.16 -34.07
N THR A 124 28.21 -22.68 -33.84
CA THR A 124 27.94 -21.50 -33.01
C THR A 124 28.37 -21.73 -31.55
N ILE A 125 28.09 -22.92 -31.01
CA ILE A 125 28.52 -23.32 -29.65
C ILE A 125 30.05 -23.40 -29.59
N ALA A 126 30.70 -24.04 -30.57
CA ALA A 126 32.16 -24.16 -30.61
C ALA A 126 32.86 -22.78 -30.68
N ALA A 127 32.34 -21.86 -31.50
CA ALA A 127 32.85 -20.50 -31.58
C ALA A 127 32.68 -19.72 -30.25
N ARG A 128 31.55 -19.89 -29.56
CA ARG A 128 31.31 -19.29 -28.23
C ARG A 128 32.25 -19.85 -27.18
N PHE A 129 32.49 -21.16 -27.20
CA PHE A 129 33.43 -21.82 -26.30
C PHE A 129 34.85 -21.30 -26.52
N GLY A 130 35.29 -21.16 -27.78
CA GLY A 130 36.58 -20.55 -28.11
C GLY A 130 36.75 -19.14 -27.54
N ARG A 131 35.71 -18.30 -27.62
CA ARG A 131 35.70 -16.96 -26.99
C ARG A 131 35.77 -17.02 -25.46
N HIS A 132 35.02 -17.92 -24.83
CA HIS A 132 35.04 -18.06 -23.37
C HIS A 132 36.41 -18.49 -22.85
N ILE A 133 37.05 -19.47 -23.49
CA ILE A 133 38.41 -19.94 -23.13
C ILE A 133 39.43 -18.82 -23.31
N HIS A 134 39.28 -18.01 -24.36
CA HIS A 134 40.13 -16.83 -24.56
C HIS A 134 40.01 -15.85 -23.39
N VAL A 135 38.79 -15.53 -22.95
CA VAL A 135 38.54 -14.67 -21.79
C VAL A 135 39.14 -15.27 -20.51
N GLN A 136 38.92 -16.56 -20.22
CA GLN A 136 39.47 -17.20 -19.01
C GLN A 136 41.00 -17.21 -18.98
N ARG A 137 41.66 -17.51 -20.11
CA ARG A 137 43.14 -17.45 -20.20
C ARG A 137 43.67 -16.03 -19.94
N LEU A 138 42.91 -15.00 -20.30
CA LEU A 138 43.26 -13.61 -20.05
C LEU A 138 43.02 -13.19 -18.60
N THR A 139 41.92 -13.61 -17.97
CA THR A 139 41.67 -13.33 -16.54
C THR A 139 42.71 -13.99 -15.64
N ALA A 140 43.07 -15.25 -15.91
CA ALA A 140 44.12 -15.97 -15.18
C ALA A 140 45.50 -15.30 -15.32
N ALA A 141 45.82 -14.77 -16.51
CA ALA A 141 47.05 -14.01 -16.73
C ALA A 141 47.04 -12.65 -15.99
N ALA A 142 45.88 -11.99 -15.89
CA ALA A 142 45.72 -10.73 -15.14
C ALA A 142 45.84 -10.94 -13.62
N VAL A 143 45.27 -12.02 -13.07
CA VAL A 143 45.40 -12.38 -11.64
C VAL A 143 46.83 -12.80 -11.30
N ALA A 144 47.54 -13.48 -12.20
CA ALA A 144 48.94 -13.83 -12.00
C ALA A 144 49.87 -12.60 -12.04
N GLN A 145 49.51 -11.52 -12.74
CA GLN A 145 50.24 -10.24 -12.74
C GLN A 145 49.90 -9.34 -11.53
N ASN A 146 48.76 -9.54 -10.87
CA ASN A 146 48.29 -8.77 -9.71
C ASN A 146 49.20 -8.86 -8.47
N HIS A 147 50.10 -9.83 -8.37
CA HIS A 147 51.00 -9.98 -7.22
C HIS A 147 52.38 -9.33 -7.37
N LYS A 148 52.73 -8.70 -8.51
CA LYS A 148 54.13 -8.30 -8.75
C LYS A 148 54.46 -6.86 -9.14
N ASN A 149 53.56 -5.99 -9.60
CA ASN A 149 53.97 -4.66 -10.08
C ASN A 149 53.24 -3.45 -9.45
N ASN A 150 54.05 -2.56 -8.87
CA ASN A 150 53.70 -1.25 -8.35
C ASN A 150 53.29 -0.26 -9.46
N GLY A 151 52.08 0.28 -9.36
CA GLY A 151 51.74 1.70 -9.60
C GLY A 151 51.68 2.25 -11.03
N ALA A 152 52.64 1.97 -11.90
CA ALA A 152 52.74 2.64 -13.21
C ALA A 152 52.12 1.79 -14.33
N GLY A 153 51.09 2.31 -15.00
CA GLY A 153 50.50 1.70 -16.20
C GLY A 153 49.38 0.67 -16.00
N GLN A 154 48.83 0.53 -14.78
CA GLN A 154 47.71 -0.42 -14.53
C GLN A 154 46.45 -0.10 -15.34
N TRP A 155 46.07 1.18 -15.43
CA TRP A 155 44.87 1.57 -16.18
C TRP A 155 45.05 1.45 -17.69
N GLN A 156 46.27 1.63 -18.20
CA GLN A 156 46.59 1.51 -19.63
C GLN A 156 46.36 0.08 -20.12
N VAL A 157 46.73 -0.92 -19.31
CA VAL A 157 46.44 -2.34 -19.58
C VAL A 157 44.94 -2.60 -19.64
N ILE A 158 44.16 -2.03 -18.71
CA ILE A 158 42.71 -2.19 -18.68
C ILE A 158 42.06 -1.57 -19.93
N ILE A 159 42.49 -0.38 -20.34
CA ILE A 159 41.97 0.31 -21.53
C ILE A 159 42.34 -0.43 -22.82
N ASP A 160 43.57 -0.92 -22.96
CA ASP A 160 43.97 -1.70 -24.14
C ASP A 160 43.26 -3.06 -24.20
N MET A 161 43.03 -3.69 -23.05
CA MET A 161 42.18 -4.88 -22.96
C MET A 161 40.75 -4.59 -23.41
N LEU A 162 40.11 -3.55 -22.88
CA LEU A 162 38.74 -3.17 -23.25
C LEU A 162 38.62 -2.79 -24.72
N ARG A 163 39.64 -2.16 -25.29
CA ARG A 163 39.72 -1.84 -26.73
C ARG A 163 39.57 -3.09 -27.60
N ARG A 164 40.11 -4.22 -27.16
CA ARG A 164 40.09 -5.50 -27.90
C ARG A 164 38.89 -6.38 -27.54
N THR A 165 38.41 -6.30 -26.30
CA THR A 165 37.42 -7.24 -25.75
C THR A 165 36.00 -6.67 -25.66
N ASN A 166 35.85 -5.39 -25.32
CA ASN A 166 34.55 -4.74 -25.15
C ASN A 166 34.61 -3.24 -25.51
N PRO A 167 34.63 -2.90 -26.82
CA PRO A 167 34.71 -1.51 -27.28
C PRO A 167 33.54 -0.63 -26.81
N ARG A 168 32.36 -1.22 -26.57
CA ARG A 168 31.18 -0.49 -26.07
C ARG A 168 31.38 -0.02 -24.63
N LEU A 169 31.95 -0.87 -23.78
CA LEU A 169 32.30 -0.52 -22.41
C LEU A 169 33.41 0.54 -22.40
N LEU A 170 34.44 0.40 -23.24
CA LEU A 170 35.47 1.43 -23.42
C LEU A 170 34.86 2.79 -23.78
N MET A 171 33.86 2.83 -24.67
CA MET A 171 33.16 4.05 -25.06
C MET A 171 32.38 4.71 -23.92
N ARG A 172 31.81 3.92 -23.01
CA ARG A 172 31.17 4.47 -21.81
C ARG A 172 32.18 5.01 -20.82
N ILE A 173 33.24 4.27 -20.55
CA ILE A 173 34.30 4.67 -19.62
C ILE A 173 35.01 5.92 -20.11
N THR A 174 35.31 6.00 -21.41
CA THR A 174 35.87 7.20 -22.05
C THR A 174 34.99 8.42 -21.83
N ARG A 175 33.67 8.31 -22.08
CA ARG A 175 32.71 9.41 -21.86
C ARG A 175 32.63 9.82 -20.39
N LYS A 176 32.63 8.86 -19.47
CA LYS A 176 32.64 9.14 -18.03
C LYS A 176 33.92 9.84 -17.59
N MET A 177 35.08 9.45 -18.14
CA MET A 177 36.36 10.12 -17.87
C MET A 177 36.39 11.54 -18.41
N LEU A 178 35.93 11.76 -19.65
CA LEU A 178 35.82 13.11 -20.22
C LEU A 178 34.93 14.02 -19.36
N ASN A 179 33.77 13.53 -18.94
CA ASN A 179 32.87 14.28 -18.05
C ASN A 179 33.51 14.59 -16.68
N LEU A 180 34.25 13.64 -16.11
CA LEU A 180 34.97 13.85 -14.84
C LEU A 180 36.02 14.96 -14.98
N LEU A 181 36.80 14.96 -16.07
CA LEU A 181 37.81 15.98 -16.33
C LEU A 181 37.17 17.36 -16.55
N CYS A 182 36.04 17.43 -17.26
CA CYS A 182 35.27 18.67 -17.42
C CYS A 182 34.71 19.17 -16.08
N GLN A 183 34.23 18.28 -15.20
CA GLN A 183 33.78 18.66 -13.85
C GLN A 183 34.90 19.20 -12.97
N ARG A 184 36.16 18.85 -13.27
CA ARG A 184 37.36 19.41 -12.63
C ARG A 184 37.90 20.65 -13.33
N HIS A 185 37.19 21.18 -14.32
CA HIS A 185 37.58 22.35 -15.11
C HIS A 185 38.95 22.18 -15.81
N VAL A 186 39.23 20.98 -16.33
CA VAL A 186 40.41 20.72 -17.16
C VAL A 186 40.14 21.28 -18.57
N THR A 187 40.80 22.40 -18.90
CA THR A 187 40.60 23.17 -20.13
C THR A 187 40.74 22.31 -21.41
N GLU A 188 41.71 21.40 -21.43
CA GLU A 188 41.99 20.50 -22.55
C GLU A 188 40.83 19.52 -22.78
N ALA A 189 40.20 19.06 -21.70
CA ALA A 189 39.04 18.16 -21.75
C ALA A 189 37.78 18.91 -22.19
N GLU A 190 37.60 20.16 -21.72
CA GLU A 190 36.51 21.03 -22.18
C GLU A 190 36.63 21.26 -23.69
N HIS A 191 37.79 21.68 -24.19
CA HIS A 191 38.07 21.81 -25.63
C HIS A 191 37.86 20.52 -26.43
N LEU A 192 38.24 19.38 -25.86
CA LEU A 192 38.00 18.08 -26.49
C LEU A 192 36.50 17.79 -26.58
N LEU A 193 35.69 18.14 -25.58
CA LEU A 193 34.23 18.03 -25.62
C LEU A 193 33.62 18.89 -26.75
N GLU A 194 34.18 20.07 -27.01
CA GLU A 194 33.81 20.97 -28.13
C GLU A 194 34.14 20.38 -29.51
N SER A 195 35.09 19.44 -29.57
CA SER A 195 35.43 18.74 -30.82
C SER A 195 34.47 17.59 -31.14
N PHE A 196 33.78 17.03 -30.14
CA PHE A 196 32.73 16.00 -30.31
C PHE A 196 31.37 16.57 -30.73
N GLY A 197 31.21 17.90 -30.80
CA GLY A 197 30.06 18.59 -31.37
C GLY A 197 30.27 20.11 -31.35
N PRO A 198 29.79 20.88 -32.35
CA PRO A 198 30.21 22.26 -32.64
C PRO A 198 29.73 23.34 -31.63
N ALA A 199 29.63 23.01 -30.35
CA ALA A 199 28.93 23.80 -29.34
C ALA A 199 29.74 24.94 -28.70
N TYR A 200 31.05 25.08 -28.94
CA TYR A 200 31.85 25.99 -28.13
C TYR A 200 32.99 26.72 -28.87
N ARG A 201 32.86 26.96 -30.18
CA ARG A 201 33.74 27.96 -30.79
C ARG A 201 33.34 29.37 -30.36
N SER A 202 34.25 29.98 -29.58
CA SER A 202 34.48 31.42 -29.36
C SER A 202 33.76 32.12 -28.19
N GLU A 203 34.51 33.04 -27.58
CA GLU A 203 34.25 33.87 -26.41
C GLU A 203 33.04 34.85 -26.52
N GLU A 204 32.14 34.66 -27.50
CA GLU A 204 30.90 35.43 -27.66
C GLU A 204 29.63 34.63 -27.27
N SER A 205 29.77 33.43 -26.70
CA SER A 205 28.67 32.45 -26.56
C SER A 205 27.76 32.60 -25.32
N VAL A 206 27.91 33.64 -24.49
CA VAL A 206 27.07 33.85 -23.29
C VAL A 206 25.59 34.12 -23.63
N LEU A 207 25.23 34.30 -24.91
CA LEU A 207 23.87 34.64 -25.36
C LEU A 207 23.14 33.56 -26.21
N PHE A 208 23.69 32.36 -26.44
CA PHE A 208 23.14 31.40 -27.42
C PHE A 208 22.56 30.09 -26.86
N THR A 209 21.82 30.17 -25.74
CA THR A 209 20.97 29.06 -25.24
C THR A 209 19.55 29.03 -25.84
N ALA A 210 19.18 29.95 -26.74
CA ALA A 210 17.79 30.19 -27.15
C ALA A 210 17.40 29.77 -28.59
N ALA A 211 18.20 28.99 -29.31
CA ALA A 211 17.82 28.53 -30.65
C ALA A 211 17.04 27.21 -30.57
N ASN A 212 15.72 27.25 -30.80
CA ASN A 212 14.85 26.08 -31.01
C ASN A 212 15.09 25.45 -32.40
N ALA A 213 16.34 25.07 -32.71
CA ALA A 213 16.69 24.42 -33.98
C ALA A 213 17.64 23.23 -33.73
N PRO A 214 17.49 22.12 -34.47
CA PRO A 214 18.39 20.97 -34.36
C PRO A 214 19.80 21.38 -34.81
N ARG A 215 20.79 21.12 -33.97
CA ARG A 215 22.20 21.33 -34.33
C ARG A 215 22.63 20.26 -35.35
N GLN A 216 23.43 20.67 -36.34
CA GLN A 216 23.92 19.75 -37.37
C GLN A 216 24.90 18.74 -36.76
N TYR A 217 24.66 17.46 -37.02
CA TYR A 217 25.55 16.36 -36.66
C TYR A 217 26.83 16.44 -37.50
N ALA A 218 27.96 16.81 -36.89
CA ALA A 218 29.27 16.63 -37.49
C ALA A 218 29.67 15.16 -37.32
N GLY A 219 30.03 14.49 -38.42
CA GLY A 219 30.37 13.07 -38.43
C GLY A 219 31.42 12.73 -37.37
N SER A 220 31.23 11.60 -36.68
CA SER A 220 32.14 11.10 -35.65
C SER A 220 33.54 10.90 -36.23
N GLY A 221 34.54 11.65 -35.73
CA GLY A 221 35.93 11.24 -35.83
C GLY A 221 36.14 9.85 -35.22
N ASP A 222 37.25 9.19 -35.55
CA ASP A 222 37.54 7.83 -35.07
C ASP A 222 37.48 7.78 -33.53
N PHE A 223 36.49 7.07 -32.99
CA PHE A 223 36.22 6.98 -31.55
C PHE A 223 37.46 6.48 -30.77
N LEU A 224 38.31 5.69 -31.41
CA LEU A 224 39.53 5.15 -30.81
C LEU A 224 40.59 6.22 -30.54
N ASP A 225 40.69 7.23 -31.41
CA ASP A 225 41.60 8.38 -31.26
C ASP A 225 41.09 9.32 -30.18
N ALA A 226 39.79 9.57 -30.21
CA ALA A 226 39.03 10.26 -29.18
C ALA A 226 39.25 9.67 -27.78
N SER A 227 39.20 8.34 -27.65
CA SER A 227 39.48 7.64 -26.40
C SER A 227 40.93 7.82 -25.92
N GLN A 228 41.91 7.76 -26.84
CA GLN A 228 43.32 8.00 -26.49
C GLN A 228 43.53 9.43 -25.98
N ALA A 229 42.95 10.42 -26.66
CA ALA A 229 43.04 11.82 -26.25
C ALA A 229 42.48 12.04 -24.84
N VAL A 230 41.30 11.49 -24.52
CA VAL A 230 40.70 11.61 -23.19
C VAL A 230 41.61 11.05 -22.09
N PHE A 231 42.17 9.85 -22.30
CA PHE A 231 42.99 9.22 -21.27
C PHE A 231 44.42 9.79 -21.20
N ALA A 232 44.94 10.39 -22.27
CA ALA A 232 46.16 11.17 -22.22
C ALA A 232 45.97 12.41 -21.34
N ILE A 233 44.89 13.18 -21.55
CA ILE A 233 44.53 14.31 -20.69
C ILE A 233 44.29 13.82 -19.25
N ALA A 234 43.64 12.66 -19.05
CA ALA A 234 43.48 12.11 -17.71
C ALA A 234 44.83 11.85 -17.02
N ALA A 235 45.80 11.27 -17.73
CA ALA A 235 47.13 10.94 -17.19
C ALA A 235 47.94 12.19 -16.81
N ASP A 236 47.75 13.29 -17.52
CA ASP A 236 48.45 14.56 -17.25
C ASP A 236 47.89 15.28 -16.01
N HIS A 237 46.61 15.06 -15.67
CA HIS A 237 45.91 15.78 -14.61
C HIS A 237 45.50 14.95 -13.40
N LEU A 238 45.52 13.61 -13.49
CA LEU A 238 45.13 12.69 -12.42
C LEU A 238 46.24 11.67 -12.17
N PRO A 239 46.50 11.28 -10.92
CA PRO A 239 47.44 10.21 -10.62
C PRO A 239 46.91 8.85 -11.11
N ASP A 240 47.82 7.98 -11.56
CA ASP A 240 47.50 6.66 -12.15
C ASP A 240 46.53 5.81 -11.32
N HIS A 241 46.65 5.85 -9.98
CA HIS A 241 45.79 5.07 -9.08
C HIS A 241 44.34 5.57 -9.10
N GLU A 242 44.10 6.88 -9.21
CA GLU A 242 42.77 7.47 -9.24
C GLU A 242 42.05 7.15 -10.57
N ILE A 243 42.80 7.18 -11.68
CA ILE A 243 42.32 6.75 -13.00
C ILE A 243 41.90 5.27 -12.95
N ALA A 244 42.77 4.41 -12.40
CA ALA A 244 42.49 2.99 -12.27
C ALA A 244 41.26 2.71 -11.39
N GLU A 245 41.13 3.38 -10.25
CA GLU A 245 39.99 3.26 -9.34
C GLU A 245 38.67 3.66 -10.03
N HIS A 246 38.66 4.77 -10.77
CA HIS A 246 37.49 5.19 -11.53
C HIS A 246 37.10 4.21 -12.63
N ILE A 247 38.07 3.71 -13.40
CA ILE A 247 37.82 2.70 -14.44
C ILE A 247 37.27 1.41 -13.80
N GLN A 248 37.88 0.92 -12.73
CA GLN A 248 37.42 -0.29 -12.03
C GLN A 248 35.99 -0.10 -11.51
N ARG A 249 35.69 1.03 -10.87
CA ARG A 249 34.35 1.38 -10.40
C ARG A 249 33.34 1.36 -11.55
N TRP A 250 33.64 1.97 -12.69
CA TRP A 250 32.72 1.99 -13.83
C TRP A 250 32.56 0.63 -14.53
N ILE A 251 33.59 -0.22 -14.53
CA ILE A 251 33.49 -1.62 -14.97
C ILE A 251 32.57 -2.40 -14.03
N THR A 252 32.69 -2.21 -12.71
CA THR A 252 31.80 -2.83 -11.72
C THR A 252 30.36 -2.34 -11.89
N GLU A 253 30.14 -1.05 -12.15
CA GLU A 253 28.81 -0.51 -12.45
C GLU A 253 28.18 -1.16 -13.70
N ASP A 254 28.96 -1.35 -14.77
CA ASP A 254 28.50 -1.98 -16.02
C ASP A 254 28.02 -3.42 -15.80
N ARG A 255 28.54 -4.13 -14.79
CA ARG A 255 28.04 -5.47 -14.40
C ARG A 255 26.57 -5.44 -13.99
N THR A 256 26.03 -4.29 -13.59
CA THR A 256 24.62 -4.13 -13.20
C THR A 256 23.76 -3.48 -14.27
N ASP A 257 24.28 -3.28 -15.48
CA ASP A 257 23.54 -2.61 -16.56
C ASP A 257 22.34 -3.41 -17.05
N PHE A 258 22.36 -4.73 -16.91
CA PHE A 258 21.19 -5.54 -17.22
C PHE A 258 19.97 -5.15 -16.35
N LEU A 259 20.18 -4.82 -15.07
CA LEU A 259 19.12 -4.38 -14.17
C LEU A 259 18.70 -2.94 -14.50
N ALA A 260 19.66 -2.05 -14.76
CA ALA A 260 19.36 -0.68 -15.19
C ALA A 260 18.50 -0.67 -16.46
N ASN A 261 18.90 -1.45 -17.48
CA ASN A 261 18.21 -1.50 -18.75
C ASN A 261 16.77 -2.02 -18.58
N ILE A 262 16.56 -3.10 -17.83
CA ILE A 262 15.20 -3.65 -17.69
C ILE A 262 14.26 -2.71 -16.92
N LEU A 263 14.78 -2.00 -15.92
CA LEU A 263 13.97 -1.05 -15.13
C LEU A 263 13.49 0.14 -15.97
N GLU A 264 14.31 0.58 -16.93
CA GLU A 264 14.03 1.73 -17.81
C GLU A 264 13.16 1.37 -19.04
N ILE A 265 13.04 0.09 -19.42
CA ILE A 265 12.18 -0.33 -20.54
C ILE A 265 10.71 -0.27 -20.10
N PRO A 266 9.86 0.66 -20.59
CA PRO A 266 8.50 0.83 -20.09
C PRO A 266 7.66 -0.45 -20.16
N GLY A 267 7.80 -1.20 -21.27
CA GLY A 267 7.10 -2.46 -21.51
C GLY A 267 7.75 -3.70 -20.90
N ALA A 268 8.73 -3.57 -20.00
CA ALA A 268 9.26 -4.73 -19.28
C ALA A 268 8.18 -5.31 -18.36
N SER A 269 8.03 -6.63 -18.41
CA SER A 269 7.15 -7.37 -17.50
C SER A 269 7.74 -7.45 -16.10
N LEU A 270 6.88 -7.61 -15.10
CA LEU A 270 7.25 -7.80 -13.71
C LEU A 270 8.12 -9.06 -13.55
N GLN A 271 7.89 -10.09 -14.36
CA GLN A 271 8.70 -11.31 -14.37
C GLN A 271 10.14 -11.06 -14.83
N GLU A 272 10.36 -10.24 -15.87
CA GLU A 272 11.70 -9.85 -16.30
C GLU A 272 12.41 -9.00 -15.24
N VAL A 273 11.67 -8.08 -14.60
CA VAL A 273 12.20 -7.26 -13.50
C VAL A 273 12.60 -8.13 -12.30
N VAL A 274 11.76 -9.08 -11.89
CA VAL A 274 12.05 -10.04 -10.81
C VAL A 274 13.27 -10.89 -11.16
N SER A 275 13.35 -11.40 -12.38
CA SER A 275 14.48 -12.22 -12.84
C SER A 275 15.80 -11.44 -12.81
N ALA A 276 15.77 -10.17 -13.24
CA ALA A 276 16.93 -9.30 -13.17
C ALA A 276 17.29 -8.95 -11.71
N LEU A 277 16.31 -8.69 -10.85
CA LEU A 277 16.57 -8.41 -9.45
C LEU A 277 17.20 -9.61 -8.73
N GLN A 278 16.71 -10.82 -8.96
CA GLN A 278 17.29 -12.06 -8.42
C GLN A 278 18.72 -12.27 -8.93
N ARG A 279 18.97 -12.05 -10.22
CA ARG A 279 20.34 -12.07 -10.76
C ARG A 279 21.24 -11.05 -10.07
N PHE A 280 20.74 -9.85 -9.81
CA PHE A 280 21.48 -8.82 -9.08
C PHE A 280 21.80 -9.26 -7.63
N GLN A 281 20.84 -9.84 -6.91
CA GLN A 281 21.06 -10.35 -5.55
C GLN A 281 22.13 -11.45 -5.49
N HIS A 282 22.26 -12.29 -6.52
CA HIS A 282 23.34 -13.27 -6.59
C HIS A 282 24.74 -12.65 -6.82
N LEU A 283 24.84 -11.41 -7.29
CA LEU A 283 26.09 -10.70 -7.49
C LEU A 283 26.57 -9.95 -6.23
N VAL A 284 25.66 -9.49 -5.37
CA VAL A 284 25.99 -8.70 -4.17
C VAL A 284 26.95 -9.43 -3.22
N PRO A 285 26.74 -10.71 -2.83
CA PRO A 285 27.67 -11.46 -1.99
C PRO A 285 29.06 -11.68 -2.60
N ARG A 286 29.24 -11.40 -3.90
CA ARG A 286 30.53 -11.53 -4.61
C ARG A 286 31.33 -10.22 -4.62
N GLY A 287 31.03 -9.29 -3.71
CA GLY A 287 31.72 -8.02 -3.57
C GLY A 287 31.29 -6.96 -4.58
N LEU A 288 30.05 -7.03 -5.09
CA LEU A 288 29.52 -5.99 -5.96
C LEU A 288 28.96 -4.84 -5.13
N GLU A 289 29.61 -3.67 -5.21
CA GLU A 289 29.15 -2.44 -4.58
C GLU A 289 28.54 -1.48 -5.63
N LEU A 290 27.42 -0.86 -5.29
CA LEU A 290 26.76 0.15 -6.12
C LEU A 290 27.22 1.56 -5.71
N SER A 291 27.31 2.47 -6.68
CA SER A 291 27.41 3.89 -6.36
C SER A 291 26.08 4.42 -5.78
N PRO A 292 26.12 5.43 -4.88
CA PRO A 292 24.90 5.97 -4.26
C PRO A 292 23.85 6.46 -5.25
N GLN A 293 24.29 7.04 -6.37
CA GLN A 293 23.41 7.52 -7.44
C GLN A 293 22.69 6.35 -8.12
N ARG A 294 23.40 5.26 -8.35
CA ARG A 294 22.86 4.07 -9.01
C ARG A 294 21.93 3.29 -8.12
N GLU A 295 22.27 3.15 -6.84
CA GLU A 295 21.37 2.58 -5.83
C GLU A 295 20.07 3.40 -5.73
N THR A 296 20.18 4.73 -5.64
CA THR A 296 19.00 5.63 -5.61
C THR A 296 18.15 5.49 -6.87
N ALA A 297 18.78 5.38 -8.04
CA ALA A 297 18.07 5.17 -9.30
C ALA A 297 17.31 3.83 -9.31
N PHE A 298 17.95 2.75 -8.86
CA PHE A 298 17.31 1.43 -8.76
C PHE A 298 16.14 1.45 -7.77
N LYS A 299 16.32 2.02 -6.58
CA LYS A 299 15.24 2.15 -5.59
C LYS A 299 14.05 2.95 -6.13
N ALA A 300 14.30 4.04 -6.85
CA ALA A 300 13.25 4.85 -7.45
C ALA A 300 12.50 4.11 -8.57
N SER A 301 13.22 3.43 -9.48
CA SER A 301 12.60 2.69 -10.58
C SER A 301 11.88 1.44 -10.09
N LEU A 302 12.43 0.70 -9.12
CA LEU A 302 11.73 -0.41 -8.45
C LEU A 302 10.47 0.06 -7.72
N GLY A 303 10.54 1.18 -7.00
CA GLY A 303 9.36 1.75 -6.35
C GLY A 303 8.23 2.06 -7.33
N ARG A 304 8.57 2.54 -8.54
CA ARG A 304 7.59 2.79 -9.61
C ARG A 304 7.01 1.51 -10.19
N ARG A 305 7.81 0.44 -10.25
CA ARG A 305 7.40 -0.86 -10.79
C ARG A 305 6.51 -1.64 -9.83
N PHE A 306 6.83 -1.64 -8.54
CA PHE A 306 6.11 -2.47 -7.56
C PHE A 306 5.00 -1.71 -6.81
N PHE A 307 5.14 -0.40 -6.59
CA PHE A 307 4.24 0.32 -5.68
C PHE A 307 3.37 1.37 -6.37
N SER A 308 3.95 2.50 -6.80
CA SER A 308 3.18 3.67 -7.25
C SER A 308 4.00 4.55 -8.19
N ASP A 309 3.35 5.24 -9.13
CA ASP A 309 3.98 6.23 -10.00
C ASP A 309 3.99 7.65 -9.40
N GLN A 310 3.39 7.85 -8.23
CA GLN A 310 3.29 9.16 -7.61
C GLN A 310 4.68 9.67 -7.16
N PRO A 311 5.12 10.86 -7.64
CA PRO A 311 6.44 11.38 -7.32
C PRO A 311 6.70 11.56 -5.81
N GLN A 312 5.68 11.97 -5.05
CA GLN A 312 5.79 12.17 -3.60
C GLN A 312 6.03 10.84 -2.87
N PHE A 313 5.25 9.81 -3.20
CA PHE A 313 5.42 8.47 -2.64
C PHE A 313 6.79 7.87 -3.00
N ILE A 314 7.21 7.98 -4.27
CA ILE A 314 8.53 7.50 -4.73
C ILE A 314 9.69 8.19 -4.03
N ASN A 315 9.55 9.48 -3.70
CA ASN A 315 10.58 10.21 -2.97
C ASN A 315 10.79 9.68 -1.55
N ILE A 316 9.75 9.15 -0.91
CA ILE A 316 9.82 8.54 0.42
C ILE A 316 10.35 7.11 0.28
N VAL A 317 9.76 6.30 -0.61
CA VAL A 317 10.18 4.91 -0.87
C VAL A 317 11.67 4.79 -1.13
N LYS A 318 12.23 5.63 -2.02
CA LYS A 318 13.65 5.51 -2.39
C LYS A 318 14.62 5.84 -1.25
N ARG A 319 14.15 6.48 -0.17
CA ARG A 319 14.95 6.79 1.03
C ARG A 319 14.93 5.64 2.03
N HIS A 320 13.81 4.91 2.13
CA HIS A 320 13.59 3.92 3.18
C HIS A 320 13.69 2.47 2.70
N VAL A 321 13.10 2.15 1.55
CA VAL A 321 13.06 0.76 1.05
C VAL A 321 14.39 0.39 0.39
N THR A 322 15.00 -0.68 0.90
CA THR A 322 16.29 -1.21 0.47
C THR A 322 16.16 -2.17 -0.73
N LEU A 323 17.26 -2.40 -1.44
CA LEU A 323 17.27 -3.37 -2.56
C LEU A 323 17.11 -4.82 -2.09
N GLU A 324 17.48 -5.13 -0.85
CA GLU A 324 17.29 -6.44 -0.23
C GLU A 324 15.80 -6.71 0.02
N GLU A 325 15.08 -5.74 0.59
CA GLU A 325 13.63 -5.83 0.83
C GLU A 325 12.84 -6.05 -0.47
N TYR A 326 13.24 -5.43 -1.58
CA TYR A 326 12.61 -5.72 -2.89
C TYR A 326 12.80 -7.17 -3.31
N GLY A 327 13.96 -7.77 -3.04
CA GLY A 327 14.20 -9.17 -3.39
C GLY A 327 13.42 -10.13 -2.49
N ASP A 328 13.32 -9.85 -1.20
CA ASP A 328 12.47 -10.61 -0.27
C ASP A 328 10.98 -10.51 -0.64
N LEU A 329 10.56 -9.36 -1.15
CA LEU A 329 9.23 -9.17 -1.71
C LEU A 329 8.96 -10.10 -2.90
N THR A 330 9.94 -10.29 -3.80
CA THR A 330 9.75 -11.17 -4.98
C THR A 330 9.48 -12.63 -4.63
N GLN A 331 9.93 -13.09 -3.46
CA GLN A 331 9.72 -14.47 -3.01
C GLN A 331 8.28 -14.75 -2.57
N ARG A 332 7.51 -13.69 -2.29
CA ARG A 332 6.12 -13.74 -1.81
C ARG A 332 5.13 -13.13 -2.80
N LEU A 333 5.54 -12.99 -4.05
CA LEU A 333 4.76 -12.38 -5.13
C LEU A 333 4.15 -13.45 -6.04
N ILE A 334 2.85 -13.33 -6.27
CA ILE A 334 2.09 -14.11 -7.26
C ILE A 334 1.69 -13.15 -8.38
N MET A 335 2.01 -13.52 -9.62
CA MET A 335 1.77 -12.67 -10.78
C MET A 335 1.40 -13.53 -12.00
N PRO A 336 0.52 -13.03 -12.89
CA PRO A 336 0.21 -13.71 -14.15
C PRO A 336 1.41 -13.70 -15.11
N PRO A 337 1.43 -14.60 -16.13
CA PRO A 337 2.42 -14.55 -17.19
C PRO A 337 2.32 -13.22 -17.95
N ASN A 338 3.42 -12.47 -18.07
CA ASN A 338 3.47 -11.11 -18.62
C ASN A 338 2.78 -10.03 -17.77
N SER A 339 2.81 -10.17 -16.45
CA SER A 339 2.29 -9.14 -15.54
C SER A 339 3.00 -7.78 -15.72
N HIS A 340 2.24 -6.70 -15.73
CA HIS A 340 2.68 -5.30 -15.62
C HIS A 340 2.07 -4.60 -14.40
N GLY A 341 1.29 -5.32 -13.60
CA GLY A 341 0.63 -4.82 -12.41
C GLY A 341 1.59 -4.43 -11.28
N ARG A 342 1.01 -3.80 -10.26
CA ARG A 342 1.67 -3.36 -9.02
C ARG A 342 1.02 -4.05 -7.82
N LEU A 343 1.42 -3.68 -6.61
CA LEU A 343 0.88 -4.28 -5.37
C LEU A 343 -0.32 -3.53 -4.77
N GLY A 344 -0.57 -2.31 -5.25
CA GLY A 344 -1.59 -1.41 -4.71
C GLY A 344 -1.25 -0.80 -3.35
N GLY A 345 -2.16 0.07 -2.89
CA GLY A 345 -1.82 1.03 -1.85
C GLY A 345 -1.64 0.44 -0.45
N LYS A 346 -2.46 -0.53 -0.05
CA LYS A 346 -2.31 -1.17 1.28
C LYS A 346 -0.98 -1.90 1.40
N ALA A 347 -0.58 -2.62 0.36
CA ALA A 347 0.70 -3.31 0.32
C ALA A 347 1.86 -2.30 0.37
N ALA A 348 1.80 -1.28 -0.49
CA ALA A 348 2.84 -0.26 -0.58
C ALA A 348 3.01 0.50 0.75
N GLY A 349 1.93 0.94 1.37
CA GLY A 349 1.95 1.65 2.66
C GLY A 349 2.45 0.79 3.82
N MET A 350 2.06 -0.50 3.86
CA MET A 350 2.54 -1.44 4.89
C MET A 350 4.04 -1.71 4.76
N ILE A 351 4.52 -2.02 3.55
CA ILE A 351 5.95 -2.27 3.28
C ILE A 351 6.76 -1.01 3.63
N LEU A 352 6.32 0.17 3.19
CA LEU A 352 7.01 1.41 3.49
C LEU A 352 7.09 1.69 4.99
N ALA A 353 6.00 1.46 5.73
CA ALA A 353 5.99 1.65 7.17
C ALA A 353 6.91 0.67 7.90
N GLU A 354 6.98 -0.59 7.46
CA GLU A 354 7.94 -1.57 7.98
C GLU A 354 9.39 -1.13 7.74
N SER A 355 9.71 -0.66 6.52
CA SER A 355 11.04 -0.13 6.17
C SER A 355 11.40 1.15 6.93
N ILE A 356 10.42 1.91 7.41
CA ILE A 356 10.64 3.08 8.28
C ILE A 356 10.89 2.66 9.73
N LEU A 357 10.04 1.79 10.27
CA LEU A 357 10.03 1.45 11.70
C LEU A 357 11.18 0.53 12.11
N THR A 358 11.56 -0.41 11.24
CA THR A 358 12.63 -1.37 11.50
C THR A 358 13.96 -0.69 11.87
N PRO A 359 14.52 0.22 11.03
CA PRO A 359 15.74 0.95 11.40
C PRO A 359 15.51 1.97 12.54
N ALA A 360 14.30 2.53 12.66
CA ALA A 360 13.96 3.46 13.75
C ALA A 360 14.09 2.81 15.14
N GLY A 361 13.96 1.49 15.25
CA GLY A 361 14.20 0.74 16.48
C GLY A 361 15.58 0.95 17.10
N ALA A 362 16.59 1.38 16.32
CA ALA A 362 17.91 1.73 16.85
C ALA A 362 17.90 3.04 17.65
N ALA A 363 17.13 4.03 17.19
CA ALA A 363 16.98 5.33 17.86
C ALA A 363 15.90 5.30 18.96
N TYR A 364 14.86 4.50 18.75
CA TYR A 364 13.72 4.37 19.65
C TYR A 364 13.55 2.90 20.06
N PRO A 365 14.19 2.45 21.16
CA PRO A 365 14.15 1.04 21.59
C PRO A 365 12.73 0.49 21.81
N ILE A 366 11.75 1.33 22.14
CA ILE A 366 10.35 0.93 22.31
C ILE A 366 9.69 0.45 21.01
N LEU A 367 10.24 0.83 19.85
CA LEU A 367 9.78 0.36 18.54
C LEU A 367 10.43 -0.97 18.13
N GLN A 368 11.43 -1.46 18.88
CA GLN A 368 12.00 -2.78 18.63
C GLN A 368 10.96 -3.86 18.87
N GLY A 369 10.88 -4.82 17.95
CA GLY A 369 9.95 -5.95 18.07
C GLY A 369 8.54 -5.67 17.55
N ILE A 370 8.27 -4.50 16.93
CA ILE A 370 7.10 -4.35 16.06
C ILE A 370 7.23 -5.34 14.91
N ARG A 371 6.17 -6.10 14.65
CA ARG A 371 6.14 -7.13 13.61
C ARG A 371 5.13 -6.79 12.52
N THR A 372 5.30 -7.41 11.36
CA THR A 372 4.29 -7.50 10.32
C THR A 372 3.85 -8.97 10.19
N PRO A 373 2.57 -9.27 9.93
CA PRO A 373 2.14 -10.65 9.70
C PRO A 373 2.71 -11.18 8.39
N ARG A 374 2.91 -12.50 8.29
CA ARG A 374 3.36 -13.12 7.03
C ARG A 374 2.32 -12.85 5.95
N THR A 375 2.78 -12.26 4.85
CA THR A 375 1.92 -11.75 3.79
C THR A 375 2.44 -12.17 2.42
N TRP A 376 1.53 -12.66 1.58
CA TRP A 376 1.74 -12.91 0.15
C TRP A 376 0.95 -11.87 -0.66
N TYR A 377 1.47 -11.53 -1.83
CA TYR A 377 0.92 -10.47 -2.66
C TYR A 377 0.55 -10.99 -4.03
N LEU A 378 -0.64 -10.65 -4.50
CA LEU A 378 -1.11 -10.88 -5.86
C LEU A 378 -1.03 -9.55 -6.62
N ALA A 379 -0.36 -9.56 -7.78
CA ALA A 379 -0.23 -8.38 -8.64
C ALA A 379 -1.61 -7.87 -9.10
N SER A 380 -1.72 -6.54 -9.28
CA SER A 380 -2.99 -5.85 -9.49
C SER A 380 -3.70 -6.19 -10.80
N ASP A 381 -2.94 -6.58 -11.80
CA ASP A 381 -3.42 -7.04 -13.10
C ASP A 381 -3.87 -8.51 -13.09
N GLY A 382 -3.73 -9.20 -11.96
CA GLY A 382 -4.29 -10.53 -11.75
C GLY A 382 -5.81 -10.58 -11.98
N ILE A 383 -6.53 -9.48 -11.68
CA ILE A 383 -7.96 -9.37 -11.98
C ILE A 383 -8.24 -9.37 -13.49
N LEU A 384 -7.41 -8.69 -14.28
CA LEU A 384 -7.57 -8.63 -15.74
C LEU A 384 -7.29 -9.99 -16.37
N HIS A 385 -6.25 -10.67 -15.87
CA HIS A 385 -5.95 -12.03 -16.28
C HIS A 385 -7.10 -12.99 -15.92
N PHE A 386 -7.70 -12.84 -14.74
CA PHE A 386 -8.89 -13.61 -14.34
C PHE A 386 -10.10 -13.35 -15.25
N LEU A 387 -10.38 -12.08 -15.59
CA LEU A 387 -11.48 -11.74 -16.49
C LEU A 387 -11.27 -12.34 -17.88
N HIS A 388 -10.08 -12.19 -18.44
CA HIS A 388 -9.77 -12.69 -19.78
C HIS A 388 -9.82 -14.22 -19.86
N PHE A 389 -9.27 -14.91 -18.86
CA PHE A 389 -9.31 -16.37 -18.79
C PHE A 389 -10.74 -16.93 -18.76
N ASN A 390 -11.68 -16.17 -18.20
CA ASN A 390 -13.08 -16.56 -18.01
C ASN A 390 -14.05 -15.92 -19.02
N ASN A 391 -13.56 -15.20 -20.02
CA ASN A 391 -14.38 -14.50 -21.02
C ASN A 391 -15.38 -13.50 -20.39
N LEU A 392 -14.93 -12.73 -19.39
CA LEU A 392 -15.72 -11.76 -18.62
C LEU A 392 -15.36 -10.30 -18.96
N GLU A 393 -14.90 -10.03 -20.18
CA GLU A 393 -14.43 -8.69 -20.57
C GLU A 393 -15.54 -7.62 -20.59
N ASP A 394 -16.82 -8.01 -20.64
CA ASP A 394 -17.97 -7.11 -20.58
C ASP A 394 -18.22 -6.53 -19.16
N ILE A 395 -17.71 -7.18 -18.11
CA ILE A 395 -17.90 -6.73 -16.73
C ILE A 395 -17.26 -5.37 -16.46
N VAL A 396 -16.19 -4.99 -17.16
CA VAL A 396 -15.58 -3.66 -17.00
C VAL A 396 -16.50 -2.52 -17.42
N GLU A 397 -17.55 -2.79 -18.21
CA GLU A 397 -18.56 -1.80 -18.60
C GLU A 397 -19.51 -1.43 -17.45
N GLN A 398 -19.56 -2.22 -16.37
CA GLN A 398 -20.38 -1.94 -15.18
C GLN A 398 -20.18 -0.52 -14.64
N LYS A 399 -18.95 0.00 -14.71
CA LYS A 399 -18.61 1.33 -14.21
C LYS A 399 -19.26 2.48 -14.96
N TYR A 400 -19.83 2.23 -16.14
CA TYR A 400 -20.52 3.22 -16.98
C TYR A 400 -22.05 3.13 -16.93
N LYS A 401 -22.60 2.16 -16.16
CA LYS A 401 -24.03 2.00 -15.98
C LYS A 401 -24.56 2.95 -14.89
N GLU A 402 -25.86 3.20 -14.93
CA GLU A 402 -26.55 3.91 -13.84
C GLU A 402 -26.41 3.15 -12.52
N ILE A 403 -26.21 3.86 -11.41
CA ILE A 403 -25.84 3.23 -10.13
C ILE A 403 -26.91 2.27 -9.59
N ASP A 404 -28.19 2.54 -9.85
CA ASP A 404 -29.29 1.66 -9.46
C ASP A 404 -29.27 0.33 -10.24
N GLN A 405 -28.86 0.38 -11.51
CA GLN A 405 -28.65 -0.83 -12.32
C GLN A 405 -27.47 -1.64 -11.78
N VAL A 406 -26.34 -0.98 -11.47
CA VAL A 406 -25.17 -1.64 -10.85
C VAL A 406 -25.57 -2.35 -9.54
N ARG A 407 -26.36 -1.70 -8.68
CA ARG A 407 -26.84 -2.29 -7.41
C ARG A 407 -27.68 -3.55 -7.64
N GLN A 408 -28.53 -3.56 -8.67
CA GLN A 408 -29.37 -4.72 -9.02
C GLN A 408 -28.56 -5.88 -9.62
N GLU A 409 -27.55 -5.57 -10.44
CA GLU A 409 -26.73 -6.58 -11.12
C GLU A 409 -25.60 -7.15 -10.23
N TYR A 410 -25.14 -6.40 -9.23
CA TYR A 410 -23.99 -6.76 -8.40
C TYR A 410 -24.09 -8.15 -7.72
N PRO A 411 -25.22 -8.59 -7.16
CA PRO A 411 -25.34 -9.95 -6.65
C PRO A 411 -25.05 -11.04 -7.70
N PHE A 412 -25.42 -10.81 -8.96
CA PHE A 412 -25.12 -11.71 -10.07
C PHE A 412 -23.62 -11.67 -10.42
N VAL A 413 -22.99 -10.50 -10.41
CA VAL A 413 -21.53 -10.35 -10.61
C VAL A 413 -20.76 -11.15 -9.57
N VAL A 414 -21.15 -11.07 -8.29
CA VAL A 414 -20.50 -11.85 -7.22
C VAL A 414 -20.62 -13.36 -7.48
N GLN A 415 -21.81 -13.84 -7.86
CA GLN A 415 -22.02 -15.25 -8.18
C GLN A 415 -21.24 -15.68 -9.43
N LEU A 416 -21.18 -14.83 -10.46
CA LEU A 416 -20.43 -15.10 -11.68
C LEU A 416 -18.94 -15.31 -11.37
N PHE A 417 -18.33 -14.43 -10.56
CA PHE A 417 -16.93 -14.54 -10.18
C PHE A 417 -16.66 -15.78 -9.33
N LYS A 418 -17.53 -16.07 -8.35
CA LYS A 418 -17.37 -17.25 -7.49
C LYS A 418 -17.52 -18.58 -8.22
N ASN A 419 -18.27 -18.61 -9.32
CA ASN A 419 -18.42 -19.82 -10.15
C ASN A 419 -17.41 -19.89 -11.31
N SER A 420 -16.53 -18.89 -11.45
CA SER A 420 -15.51 -18.85 -12.48
C SER A 420 -14.21 -19.50 -12.00
N PRO A 421 -13.58 -20.39 -12.78
CA PRO A 421 -12.32 -21.01 -12.40
C PRO A 421 -11.18 -19.98 -12.25
N MET A 422 -10.37 -20.18 -11.22
CA MET A 422 -9.12 -19.42 -11.05
C MET A 422 -8.10 -19.86 -12.11
N PRO A 423 -7.40 -18.93 -12.79
CA PRO A 423 -6.37 -19.26 -13.77
C PRO A 423 -5.30 -20.21 -13.20
N PRO A 424 -4.84 -21.23 -13.95
CA PRO A 424 -3.90 -22.24 -13.44
C PRO A 424 -2.59 -21.67 -12.90
N ASP A 425 -2.06 -20.60 -13.51
CA ASP A 425 -0.82 -19.95 -13.07
C ASP A 425 -0.98 -19.30 -11.69
N LEU A 426 -2.09 -18.58 -11.47
CA LEU A 426 -2.42 -17.99 -10.18
C LEU A 426 -2.68 -19.07 -9.14
N LEU A 427 -3.43 -20.12 -9.48
CA LEU A 427 -3.75 -21.22 -8.57
C LEU A 427 -2.48 -21.93 -8.07
N ARG A 428 -1.46 -22.11 -8.92
CA ARG A 428 -0.15 -22.65 -8.50
C ARG A 428 0.55 -21.74 -7.50
N GLY A 429 0.55 -20.42 -7.74
CA GLY A 429 1.10 -19.45 -6.79
C GLY A 429 0.37 -19.48 -5.44
N LEU A 430 -0.96 -19.56 -5.45
CA LEU A 430 -1.78 -19.68 -4.24
C LEU A 430 -1.50 -20.97 -3.45
N ALA A 431 -1.26 -22.08 -4.14
CA ALA A 431 -0.91 -23.34 -3.50
C ALA A 431 0.45 -23.25 -2.77
N VAL A 432 1.43 -22.56 -3.35
CA VAL A 432 2.73 -22.30 -2.70
C VAL A 432 2.56 -21.36 -1.50
N ALA A 433 1.74 -20.32 -1.63
CA ALA A 433 1.42 -19.42 -0.52
C ALA A 433 0.79 -20.18 0.66
N LEU A 434 -0.16 -21.08 0.41
CA LEU A 434 -0.80 -21.89 1.46
C LEU A 434 0.15 -22.87 2.15
N ASP A 435 1.18 -23.37 1.46
CA ASP A 435 2.21 -24.21 2.07
C ASP A 435 3.08 -23.39 3.03
N ASN A 436 3.40 -22.15 2.66
CA ASN A 436 4.18 -21.24 3.50
C ASN A 436 3.38 -20.73 4.72
N LEU A 437 2.09 -20.40 4.51
CA LEU A 437 1.19 -19.85 5.52
C LEU A 437 0.64 -20.92 6.49
N SER A 438 0.85 -22.21 6.22
CA SER A 438 0.38 -23.32 7.06
C SER A 438 -1.13 -23.23 7.36
N GLN A 439 -1.61 -23.74 8.49
CA GLN A 439 -3.04 -23.73 8.86
C GLN A 439 -3.48 -22.50 9.69
N SER A 440 -2.68 -21.42 9.69
CA SER A 440 -3.10 -20.18 10.37
C SER A 440 -4.31 -19.57 9.65
N PRO A 441 -5.31 -19.01 10.36
CA PRO A 441 -6.37 -18.23 9.71
C PRO A 441 -5.79 -17.09 8.87
N LEU A 442 -6.44 -16.78 7.74
CA LEU A 442 -5.96 -15.78 6.78
C LEU A 442 -7.02 -14.70 6.55
N ILE A 443 -6.55 -13.52 6.15
CA ILE A 443 -7.37 -12.44 5.62
C ILE A 443 -6.91 -12.11 4.20
N VAL A 444 -7.85 -12.07 3.27
CA VAL A 444 -7.66 -11.67 1.89
C VAL A 444 -8.12 -10.22 1.75
N ARG A 445 -7.17 -9.29 1.58
CA ARG A 445 -7.43 -7.85 1.57
C ARG A 445 -7.26 -7.27 0.17
N SER A 446 -8.24 -6.49 -0.26
CA SER A 446 -8.17 -5.67 -1.47
C SER A 446 -7.11 -4.56 -1.34
N SER A 447 -6.29 -4.34 -2.35
CA SER A 447 -5.25 -3.29 -2.41
C SER A 447 -5.34 -2.55 -3.73
N SER A 448 -6.16 -1.49 -3.76
CA SER A 448 -6.44 -0.72 -4.97
C SER A 448 -5.24 0.16 -5.34
N LEU A 449 -5.01 0.37 -6.65
CA LEU A 449 -4.01 1.34 -7.12
C LEU A 449 -4.42 2.81 -6.86
N LEU A 450 -5.72 3.07 -6.69
CA LEU A 450 -6.24 4.41 -6.42
C LEU A 450 -6.24 4.76 -4.93
N GLU A 451 -6.02 3.79 -4.04
CA GLU A 451 -6.10 3.95 -2.59
C GLU A 451 -5.07 4.94 -2.01
N ASP A 452 -3.91 5.07 -2.66
CA ASP A 452 -2.82 5.95 -2.22
C ASP A 452 -2.83 7.31 -2.93
N ARG A 453 -3.86 7.62 -3.74
CA ARG A 453 -3.93 8.94 -4.38
C ARG A 453 -4.26 10.00 -3.33
N LEU A 454 -3.36 10.98 -3.21
CA LEU A 454 -3.56 12.16 -2.38
C LEU A 454 -4.91 12.81 -2.70
N GLY A 455 -5.75 12.95 -1.66
CA GLY A 455 -7.09 13.52 -1.76
C GLY A 455 -8.22 12.52 -2.03
N ALA A 456 -7.92 11.23 -2.26
CA ALA A 456 -8.94 10.20 -2.45
C ALA A 456 -8.96 9.19 -1.29
N ALA A 457 -9.99 9.26 -0.43
CA ALA A 457 -10.17 8.33 0.67
C ALA A 457 -10.90 7.05 0.22
N PHE A 458 -10.22 6.02 -0.28
CA PHE A 458 -10.84 4.73 -0.66
C PHE A 458 -11.15 3.77 0.52
N ALA A 459 -10.91 4.22 1.75
CA ALA A 459 -11.12 3.45 2.98
C ALA A 459 -12.52 2.79 3.03
N GLY A 460 -12.54 1.46 3.24
CA GLY A 460 -13.77 0.70 3.52
C GLY A 460 -14.70 0.46 2.32
N LYS A 461 -14.27 0.75 1.08
CA LYS A 461 -15.12 0.57 -0.11
C LYS A 461 -15.03 -0.79 -0.77
N TYR A 462 -13.87 -1.43 -0.61
CA TYR A 462 -13.59 -2.75 -1.17
C TYR A 462 -13.62 -3.81 -0.06
N LYS A 463 -13.92 -5.06 -0.42
CA LYS A 463 -14.05 -6.14 0.55
C LYS A 463 -12.69 -6.64 1.06
N SER A 464 -12.67 -7.03 2.33
CA SER A 464 -11.63 -7.90 2.90
C SER A 464 -12.32 -9.14 3.49
N VAL A 465 -11.84 -10.33 3.16
CA VAL A 465 -12.51 -11.59 3.47
C VAL A 465 -11.63 -12.42 4.39
N PHE A 466 -12.17 -12.80 5.56
CA PHE A 466 -11.51 -13.71 6.49
C PHE A 466 -11.79 -15.16 6.11
N ILE A 467 -10.76 -16.00 6.20
CA ILE A 467 -10.87 -17.46 6.07
C ILE A 467 -10.21 -18.12 7.28
N ALA A 468 -10.91 -19.06 7.90
CA ALA A 468 -10.36 -19.81 9.04
C ALA A 468 -9.24 -20.78 8.63
N ASN A 469 -9.11 -21.09 7.32
CA ASN A 469 -8.01 -21.85 6.73
C ASN A 469 -7.82 -23.26 7.35
N GLN A 470 -8.93 -23.90 7.76
CA GLN A 470 -8.94 -25.26 8.28
C GLN A 470 -9.31 -26.28 7.20
N GLY A 471 -9.01 -27.57 7.45
CA GLY A 471 -9.30 -28.68 6.54
C GLY A 471 -8.11 -29.13 5.69
N THR A 472 -8.41 -29.90 4.64
CA THR A 472 -7.43 -30.40 3.68
C THR A 472 -6.85 -29.27 2.83
N LYS A 473 -5.68 -29.48 2.22
CA LYS A 473 -5.06 -28.47 1.34
C LYS A 473 -5.97 -28.07 0.18
N GLU A 474 -6.75 -29.00 -0.38
CA GLU A 474 -7.68 -28.72 -1.46
C GLU A 474 -8.84 -27.82 -1.00
N GLU A 475 -9.46 -28.13 0.14
CA GLU A 475 -10.54 -27.30 0.72
C GLU A 475 -10.06 -25.89 1.03
N ARG A 476 -8.85 -25.78 1.61
CA ARG A 476 -8.20 -24.50 1.92
C ARG A 476 -7.89 -23.69 0.66
N LEU A 477 -7.39 -24.35 -0.39
CA LEU A 477 -7.10 -23.72 -1.68
C LEU A 477 -8.39 -23.22 -2.36
N ARG A 478 -9.47 -24.00 -2.30
CA ARG A 478 -10.79 -23.59 -2.80
C ARG A 478 -11.30 -22.37 -2.03
N ALA A 479 -11.27 -22.39 -0.70
CA ALA A 479 -11.71 -21.26 0.13
C ALA A 479 -10.88 -19.99 -0.14
N LEU A 480 -9.56 -20.11 -0.33
CA LEU A 480 -8.71 -18.98 -0.70
C LEU A 480 -9.04 -18.42 -2.08
N ALA A 481 -9.24 -19.29 -3.08
CA ALA A 481 -9.63 -18.87 -4.42
C ALA A 481 -11.00 -18.17 -4.43
N ASP A 482 -11.98 -18.70 -3.70
CA ASP A 482 -13.31 -18.10 -3.55
C ASP A 482 -13.23 -16.72 -2.89
N ALA A 483 -12.40 -16.56 -1.86
CA ALA A 483 -12.19 -15.28 -1.19
C ALA A 483 -11.57 -14.23 -2.13
N ILE A 484 -10.59 -14.64 -2.96
CA ILE A 484 -9.98 -13.75 -3.97
C ILE A 484 -11.01 -13.36 -5.05
N ALA A 485 -11.81 -14.31 -5.52
CA ALA A 485 -12.88 -14.04 -6.49
C ALA A 485 -13.90 -13.02 -5.94
N GLU A 486 -14.25 -13.11 -4.66
CA GLU A 486 -15.13 -12.15 -3.99
C GLU A 486 -14.49 -10.76 -3.84
N VAL A 487 -13.18 -10.70 -3.55
CA VAL A 487 -12.42 -9.44 -3.54
C VAL A 487 -12.40 -8.81 -4.92
N TYR A 488 -12.14 -9.57 -5.98
CA TYR A 488 -12.21 -9.08 -7.36
C TYR A 488 -13.59 -8.60 -7.77
N ALA A 489 -14.65 -9.34 -7.41
CA ALA A 489 -16.03 -8.92 -7.65
C ALA A 489 -16.32 -7.56 -6.99
N SER A 490 -15.78 -7.31 -5.79
CA SER A 490 -16.01 -6.06 -5.06
C SER A 490 -15.54 -4.80 -5.79
N THR A 491 -14.58 -4.92 -6.72
CA THR A 491 -14.14 -3.82 -7.61
C THR A 491 -15.28 -3.26 -8.47
N PHE A 492 -16.26 -4.10 -8.80
CA PHE A 492 -17.44 -3.78 -9.60
C PHE A 492 -18.68 -3.52 -8.74
N GLY A 493 -18.51 -3.31 -7.44
CA GLY A 493 -19.58 -2.97 -6.53
C GLY A 493 -20.09 -1.53 -6.69
N PRO A 494 -21.31 -1.24 -6.20
CA PRO A 494 -21.89 0.09 -6.29
C PRO A 494 -21.07 1.15 -5.54
N ASP A 495 -20.60 0.87 -4.32
CA ASP A 495 -19.92 1.88 -3.50
C ASP A 495 -18.58 2.35 -4.12
N PRO A 496 -17.69 1.46 -4.63
CA PRO A 496 -16.50 1.89 -5.36
C PRO A 496 -16.78 2.65 -6.65
N ILE A 497 -17.80 2.25 -7.42
CA ILE A 497 -18.17 2.91 -8.68
C ILE A 497 -18.73 4.31 -8.39
N GLU A 498 -19.70 4.41 -7.49
CA GLU A 498 -20.33 5.67 -7.10
C GLU A 498 -19.31 6.66 -6.54
N TYR A 499 -18.38 6.18 -5.71
CA TYR A 499 -17.31 7.03 -5.21
C TYR A 499 -16.42 7.56 -6.32
N ARG A 500 -15.96 6.70 -7.24
CA ARG A 500 -15.13 7.12 -8.37
C ARG A 500 -15.87 8.10 -9.27
N ALA A 501 -17.17 7.91 -9.48
CA ALA A 501 -18.01 8.83 -10.27
C ALA A 501 -18.03 10.23 -9.66
N ARG A 502 -18.25 10.32 -8.34
CA ARG A 502 -18.27 11.61 -7.62
C ARG A 502 -16.92 12.34 -7.59
N HIS A 503 -15.81 11.64 -7.87
CA HIS A 503 -14.46 12.21 -7.79
C HIS A 503 -13.77 12.27 -9.16
N GLU A 504 -14.51 12.08 -10.27
CA GLU A 504 -13.99 12.08 -11.64
C GLU A 504 -12.88 11.02 -11.87
N LEU A 505 -12.98 9.88 -11.19
CA LEU A 505 -12.01 8.77 -11.25
C LEU A 505 -12.50 7.54 -12.04
N VAL A 506 -13.69 7.59 -12.65
CA VAL A 506 -14.32 6.40 -13.30
C VAL A 506 -13.55 5.93 -14.53
N ASP A 507 -12.98 6.87 -15.29
CA ASP A 507 -12.24 6.56 -16.51
C ASP A 507 -10.83 6.01 -16.24
N LEU A 508 -10.35 6.13 -15.00
CA LEU A 508 -9.11 5.49 -14.62
C LEU A 508 -9.29 3.98 -14.58
N HIS A 509 -8.26 3.29 -15.05
CA HIS A 509 -8.21 1.85 -14.94
C HIS A 509 -7.98 1.48 -13.47
N GLU A 510 -8.99 0.83 -12.87
CA GLU A 510 -8.93 0.34 -11.50
C GLU A 510 -8.43 -1.10 -11.53
N GLU A 511 -7.17 -1.28 -11.15
CA GLU A 511 -6.59 -2.59 -10.92
C GLU A 511 -6.55 -2.90 -9.42
N MET A 512 -6.65 -4.18 -9.08
CA MET A 512 -6.81 -4.63 -7.69
C MET A 512 -5.70 -5.59 -7.30
N GLY A 513 -4.70 -5.10 -6.57
CA GLY A 513 -3.77 -5.96 -5.86
C GLY A 513 -4.48 -6.71 -4.73
N VAL A 514 -3.96 -7.86 -4.32
CA VAL A 514 -4.53 -8.63 -3.20
C VAL A 514 -3.43 -9.00 -2.21
N LEU A 515 -3.66 -8.72 -0.93
CA LEU A 515 -2.80 -9.19 0.17
C LEU A 515 -3.45 -10.45 0.77
N ILE A 516 -2.70 -11.53 0.84
CA ILE A 516 -3.07 -12.76 1.54
C ILE A 516 -2.23 -12.81 2.80
N GLN A 517 -2.83 -12.44 3.93
CA GLN A 517 -2.11 -12.17 5.16
C GLN A 517 -2.57 -13.10 6.28
N GLU A 518 -1.66 -13.54 7.14
CA GLU A 518 -2.04 -14.23 8.37
C GLU A 518 -2.84 -13.32 9.30
N VAL A 519 -3.93 -13.86 9.85
CA VAL A 519 -4.64 -13.19 10.95
C VAL A 519 -3.76 -13.27 12.19
N VAL A 520 -3.54 -12.12 12.82
CA VAL A 520 -2.83 -12.04 14.10
C VAL A 520 -3.73 -12.54 15.22
N GLY A 521 -3.24 -13.46 16.04
CA GLY A 521 -3.98 -13.91 17.20
C GLY A 521 -3.45 -15.16 17.86
N THR A 522 -4.17 -15.58 18.90
CA THR A 522 -3.96 -16.85 19.60
C THR A 522 -5.29 -17.59 19.73
N GLN A 523 -5.21 -18.90 20.00
CA GLN A 523 -6.39 -19.72 20.19
C GLN A 523 -6.97 -19.55 21.61
N VAL A 524 -8.25 -19.20 21.70
CA VAL A 524 -9.04 -19.05 22.93
C VAL A 524 -10.29 -19.93 22.79
N GLY A 525 -10.24 -21.13 23.37
CA GLY A 525 -11.30 -22.13 23.16
C GLY A 525 -11.39 -22.54 21.67
N PRO A 526 -12.59 -22.50 21.05
CA PRO A 526 -12.75 -22.78 19.62
C PRO A 526 -12.37 -21.60 18.71
N TYR A 527 -12.06 -20.44 19.29
CA TYR A 527 -11.87 -19.20 18.56
C TYR A 527 -10.38 -18.87 18.39
N PHE A 528 -10.07 -18.17 17.30
CA PHE A 528 -8.77 -17.55 17.05
C PHE A 528 -8.95 -16.04 16.94
N LEU A 529 -8.22 -15.30 17.77
CA LEU A 529 -8.37 -13.85 17.92
C LEU A 529 -7.12 -13.21 18.54
N PRO A 530 -6.80 -11.94 18.22
CA PRO A 530 -5.80 -11.19 18.95
C PRO A 530 -6.34 -10.76 20.32
N ALA A 531 -5.44 -10.45 21.27
CA ALA A 531 -5.83 -9.91 22.56
C ALA A 531 -6.66 -8.63 22.41
N PHE A 532 -6.22 -7.77 21.50
CA PHE A 532 -6.92 -6.58 21.06
C PHE A 532 -6.38 -6.14 19.69
N ALA A 533 -7.17 -5.34 18.99
CA ALA A 533 -6.80 -4.71 17.74
C ALA A 533 -7.40 -3.31 17.67
N GLY A 534 -6.92 -2.49 16.74
CA GLY A 534 -7.36 -1.11 16.67
C GLY A 534 -6.85 -0.33 15.48
N VAL A 535 -7.29 0.93 15.45
CA VAL A 535 -6.84 1.94 14.51
C VAL A 535 -6.30 3.12 15.29
N ALA A 536 -5.16 3.66 14.87
CA ALA A 536 -4.50 4.79 15.49
C ALA A 536 -4.27 5.89 14.45
N PHE A 537 -4.61 7.12 14.80
CA PHE A 537 -4.50 8.30 13.95
C PHE A 537 -3.47 9.25 14.58
N SER A 538 -2.53 9.74 13.78
CA SER A 538 -1.54 10.72 14.24
C SER A 538 -2.17 12.09 14.50
N THR A 539 -3.29 12.40 13.83
CA THR A 539 -4.07 13.62 14.10
C THR A 539 -5.50 13.31 14.54
N ASN A 540 -5.95 13.99 15.59
CA ASN A 540 -7.26 13.84 16.19
C ASN A 540 -8.20 14.99 15.80
N ASP A 541 -9.16 14.71 14.93
CA ASP A 541 -10.25 15.64 14.61
C ASP A 541 -11.34 15.66 15.69
N PHE A 542 -11.34 14.70 16.61
CA PHE A 542 -12.33 14.51 17.67
C PHE A 542 -11.76 14.96 19.02
N ARG A 543 -11.58 16.27 19.18
CA ARG A 543 -11.12 16.85 20.45
C ARG A 543 -12.30 16.90 21.43
N TRP A 544 -12.40 15.93 22.34
CA TRP A 544 -13.45 15.89 23.37
C TRP A 544 -13.08 16.66 24.65
N SER A 545 -11.90 17.26 24.71
CA SER A 545 -11.46 18.10 25.82
C SER A 545 -10.73 19.33 25.29
N PRO A 546 -10.90 20.53 25.89
CA PRO A 546 -10.11 21.72 25.55
C PRO A 546 -8.60 21.51 25.70
N ARG A 547 -8.23 20.54 26.54
CA ARG A 547 -6.84 20.20 26.84
C ARG A 547 -6.19 19.30 25.78
N LEU A 548 -6.97 18.77 24.83
CA LEU A 548 -6.47 17.95 23.74
C LEU A 548 -6.10 18.82 22.54
N GLN A 549 -4.93 18.59 21.99
CA GLN A 549 -4.46 19.13 20.72
C GLN A 549 -4.71 18.12 19.60
N ARG A 550 -4.60 18.54 18.33
CA ARG A 550 -4.79 17.61 17.20
C ARG A 550 -3.67 16.58 17.16
N GLU A 551 -2.46 17.02 17.47
CA GLU A 551 -1.23 16.24 17.46
C GLU A 551 -1.18 15.23 18.62
N ASP A 552 -2.13 15.30 19.57
CA ASP A 552 -2.27 14.29 20.62
C ASP A 552 -2.78 12.94 20.07
N GLY A 553 -3.23 12.89 18.81
CA GLY A 553 -3.66 11.68 18.13
C GLY A 553 -4.92 11.03 18.71
N LEU A 554 -5.34 9.93 18.10
CA LEU A 554 -6.51 9.16 18.51
C LEU A 554 -6.25 7.67 18.34
N VAL A 555 -6.55 6.86 19.36
CA VAL A 555 -6.59 5.40 19.24
C VAL A 555 -8.02 4.92 19.47
N ARG A 556 -8.50 4.10 18.53
CA ARG A 556 -9.73 3.29 18.63
C ARG A 556 -9.32 1.83 18.81
N MET A 557 -9.71 1.19 19.90
CA MET A 557 -9.28 -0.17 20.25
C MET A 557 -10.47 -1.05 20.63
N VAL A 558 -10.43 -2.31 20.20
CA VAL A 558 -11.45 -3.32 20.51
C VAL A 558 -10.78 -4.64 20.93
N PRO A 559 -11.44 -5.46 21.77
CA PRO A 559 -11.01 -6.83 21.99
C PRO A 559 -11.25 -7.67 20.72
N GLY A 560 -10.42 -8.69 20.48
CA GLY A 560 -10.51 -9.54 19.29
C GLY A 560 -10.18 -8.80 17.99
N LEU A 561 -10.79 -9.25 16.88
CA LEU A 561 -10.47 -8.74 15.54
C LEU A 561 -10.81 -7.24 15.40
N GLY A 562 -9.97 -6.52 14.64
CA GLY A 562 -10.05 -5.06 14.49
C GLY A 562 -11.20 -4.54 13.62
N THR A 563 -12.04 -5.42 13.08
CA THR A 563 -13.20 -5.08 12.24
C THR A 563 -14.09 -4.04 12.90
N ARG A 564 -14.39 -4.18 14.20
CA ARG A 564 -15.24 -3.24 14.96
C ARG A 564 -14.55 -1.91 15.29
N ALA A 565 -13.23 -1.83 15.17
CA ALA A 565 -12.50 -0.57 15.31
C ALA A 565 -12.52 0.25 14.02
N VAL A 566 -12.51 -0.44 12.87
CA VAL A 566 -12.55 0.11 11.51
C VAL A 566 -13.99 0.42 11.08
N ASP A 567 -14.87 -0.56 11.18
CA ASP A 567 -16.26 -0.49 10.78
C ASP A 567 -17.15 0.10 11.87
N ARG A 568 -18.13 0.90 11.45
CA ARG A 568 -19.09 1.53 12.35
C ARG A 568 -20.19 0.52 12.68
N VAL A 569 -20.31 0.14 13.95
CA VAL A 569 -21.38 -0.76 14.41
C VAL A 569 -22.28 0.00 15.37
N ALA A 570 -23.55 0.18 15.01
CA ALA A 570 -24.50 1.03 15.74
C ALA A 570 -24.84 0.55 17.17
N THR A 571 -24.39 -0.64 17.57
CA THR A 571 -24.83 -1.32 18.80
C THR A 571 -23.69 -1.68 19.77
N ASP A 572 -22.48 -1.15 19.57
CA ASP A 572 -21.31 -1.49 20.39
C ASP A 572 -20.25 -0.40 20.34
N TYR A 573 -19.31 -0.41 21.28
CA TYR A 573 -18.42 0.73 21.52
C TYR A 573 -16.94 0.33 21.58
N PRO A 574 -16.04 1.04 20.88
CA PRO A 574 -14.60 0.86 21.04
C PRO A 574 -14.07 1.60 22.28
N ILE A 575 -12.93 1.14 22.80
CA ILE A 575 -12.13 1.90 23.76
C ILE A 575 -11.42 3.02 23.00
N LEU A 576 -11.68 4.27 23.41
CA LEU A 576 -11.04 5.46 22.86
C LEU A 576 -10.10 6.13 23.86
N PHE A 577 -8.93 6.56 23.38
CA PHE A 577 -8.01 7.41 24.13
C PHE A 577 -7.10 8.20 23.19
N ALA A 578 -6.56 9.32 23.67
CA ALA A 578 -5.57 10.12 22.95
C ALA A 578 -4.16 9.75 23.43
N PRO A 579 -3.26 9.21 22.58
CA PRO A 579 -1.93 8.78 23.00
C PRO A 579 -1.04 9.92 23.54
N GLY A 580 -1.24 11.17 23.08
CA GLY A 580 -0.54 12.34 23.62
C GLY A 580 -0.98 12.71 25.04
N ARG A 581 -2.24 12.42 25.41
CA ARG A 581 -2.82 12.69 26.74
C ARG A 581 -3.76 11.57 27.19
N PRO A 582 -3.23 10.37 27.49
CA PRO A 582 -4.03 9.18 27.77
C PRO A 582 -4.93 9.32 29.01
N GLY A 583 -4.54 10.17 29.97
CA GLY A 583 -5.33 10.45 31.17
C GLY A 583 -6.62 11.25 30.91
N LEU A 584 -6.79 11.85 29.73
CA LEU A 584 -8.02 12.54 29.34
C LEU A 584 -9.00 11.58 28.67
N ARG A 585 -9.64 10.73 29.47
CA ARG A 585 -10.64 9.76 28.98
C ARG A 585 -11.97 10.45 28.67
N ILE A 586 -12.70 9.86 27.72
CA ILE A 586 -14.07 10.25 27.35
C ILE A 586 -15.04 9.79 28.45
N ASN A 587 -14.94 8.52 28.84
CA ASN A 587 -15.74 7.94 29.91
C ASN A 587 -14.99 8.10 31.22
N ILE A 588 -15.47 8.99 32.10
CA ILE A 588 -14.78 9.34 33.34
C ILE A 588 -15.37 8.54 34.51
N THR A 589 -16.69 8.46 34.59
CA THR A 589 -17.36 7.78 35.70
C THR A 589 -17.40 6.26 35.49
N PRO A 590 -17.41 5.46 36.58
CA PRO A 590 -17.58 4.01 36.48
C PRO A 590 -18.82 3.61 35.66
N ASP A 591 -19.95 4.29 35.86
CA ASP A 591 -21.20 4.01 35.13
C ASP A 591 -21.07 4.23 33.63
N GLU A 592 -20.41 5.31 33.21
CA GLU A 592 -20.11 5.56 31.80
C GLU A 592 -19.20 4.47 31.23
N LYS A 593 -18.13 4.12 31.95
CA LYS A 593 -17.21 3.05 31.53
C LYS A 593 -17.93 1.71 31.35
N MET A 594 -18.84 1.35 32.25
CA MET A 594 -19.62 0.11 32.15
C MET A 594 -20.62 0.12 30.99
N ARG A 595 -21.30 1.27 30.79
CA ARG A 595 -22.31 1.41 29.75
C ARG A 595 -21.71 1.38 28.35
N TYR A 596 -20.57 2.03 28.18
CA TYR A 596 -19.87 2.22 26.91
C TYR A 596 -18.66 1.30 26.75
N ALA A 597 -18.61 0.18 27.49
CA ALA A 597 -17.63 -0.88 27.27
C ALA A 597 -18.05 -1.79 26.10
N PRO A 598 -17.07 -2.36 25.37
CA PRO A 598 -17.33 -3.37 24.35
C PRO A 598 -18.12 -4.55 24.92
N ARG A 599 -19.19 -4.96 24.22
CA ARG A 599 -20.03 -6.11 24.58
C ARG A 599 -19.96 -7.26 23.58
N LYS A 600 -19.58 -6.98 22.34
CA LYS A 600 -19.38 -7.99 21.31
C LYS A 600 -17.91 -8.07 20.93
N ILE A 601 -17.53 -9.23 20.41
CA ILE A 601 -16.18 -9.51 19.93
C ILE A 601 -16.27 -10.27 18.62
N ASP A 602 -15.48 -9.83 17.64
CA ASP A 602 -15.34 -10.50 16.36
C ASP A 602 -14.18 -11.49 16.42
N VAL A 603 -14.42 -12.71 15.97
CA VAL A 603 -13.52 -13.86 16.12
C VAL A 603 -13.53 -14.75 14.88
N ILE A 604 -12.46 -15.53 14.69
CA ILE A 604 -12.47 -16.65 13.75
C ILE A 604 -12.77 -17.93 14.51
N ASN A 605 -13.90 -18.57 14.23
CA ASN A 605 -14.25 -19.85 14.81
C ASN A 605 -13.61 -20.98 13.99
N LEU A 606 -12.66 -21.69 14.61
CA LEU A 606 -11.89 -22.76 13.95
C LEU A 606 -12.71 -24.04 13.75
N VAL A 607 -13.83 -24.19 14.48
CA VAL A 607 -14.70 -25.37 14.39
C VAL A 607 -15.74 -25.20 13.28
N THR A 608 -16.41 -24.04 13.24
CA THR A 608 -17.37 -23.72 12.16
C THR A 608 -16.67 -23.23 10.89
N ASN A 609 -15.36 -22.98 10.97
CA ASN A 609 -14.50 -22.48 9.88
C ASN A 609 -14.98 -21.12 9.32
N ALA A 610 -15.46 -20.24 10.20
CA ALA A 610 -16.12 -18.99 9.82
C ALA A 610 -15.72 -17.80 10.71
N PHE A 611 -15.87 -16.59 10.16
CA PHE A 611 -15.89 -15.35 10.94
C PHE A 611 -17.21 -15.23 11.69
N GLU A 612 -17.17 -14.94 12.99
CA GLU A 612 -18.35 -14.83 13.85
C GLU A 612 -18.25 -13.62 14.79
N THR A 613 -19.38 -12.98 15.07
CA THR A 613 -19.52 -12.00 16.16
C THR A 613 -20.21 -12.68 17.33
N VAL A 614 -19.54 -12.73 18.47
CA VAL A 614 -20.04 -13.42 19.67
C VAL A 614 -20.20 -12.47 20.86
N ASP A 615 -20.93 -12.91 21.88
CA ASP A 615 -21.03 -12.17 23.15
C ASP A 615 -19.73 -12.27 23.95
N LEU A 616 -19.15 -11.11 24.29
CA LEU A 616 -17.86 -11.05 24.97
C LEU A 616 -17.96 -11.57 26.41
N GLY A 617 -19.05 -11.26 27.12
CA GLY A 617 -19.24 -11.71 28.50
C GLY A 617 -19.34 -13.24 28.61
N ASP A 618 -20.02 -13.88 27.64
CA ASP A 618 -20.10 -15.34 27.58
C ASP A 618 -18.76 -15.99 27.19
N LEU A 619 -18.03 -15.40 26.25
CA LEU A 619 -16.71 -15.88 25.86
C LEU A 619 -15.74 -15.81 27.04
N LEU A 620 -15.70 -14.69 27.76
CA LEU A 620 -14.81 -14.52 28.92
C LEU A 620 -15.17 -15.45 30.07
N ARG A 621 -16.46 -15.66 30.35
CA ARG A 621 -16.88 -16.63 31.39
C ARG A 621 -16.46 -18.06 31.09
N ARG A 622 -16.48 -18.48 29.81
CA ARG A 622 -16.11 -19.85 29.41
C ARG A 622 -14.62 -20.05 29.18
N HIS A 623 -13.94 -19.04 28.60
CA HIS A 623 -12.59 -19.16 28.06
C HIS A 623 -11.63 -18.05 28.52
N GLY A 624 -12.03 -17.21 29.50
CA GLY A 624 -11.24 -16.07 29.97
C GLY A 624 -9.89 -16.45 30.57
N ARG A 625 -9.74 -17.68 31.10
CA ARG A 625 -8.44 -18.19 31.60
C ARG A 625 -7.37 -18.28 30.52
N THR A 626 -7.77 -18.53 29.27
CA THR A 626 -6.88 -18.60 28.11
C THR A 626 -6.81 -17.29 27.33
N TYR A 627 -7.62 -16.28 27.71
CA TYR A 627 -7.66 -15.01 27.00
C TYR A 627 -6.38 -14.20 27.28
N PRO A 628 -5.62 -13.81 26.26
CA PRO A 628 -4.34 -13.12 26.44
C PRO A 628 -4.53 -11.70 27.01
N LEU A 629 -3.68 -11.33 27.97
CA LEU A 629 -3.68 -9.99 28.61
C LEU A 629 -5.02 -9.55 29.23
N LEU A 630 -5.90 -10.50 29.60
CA LEU A 630 -7.22 -10.16 30.14
C LEU A 630 -7.15 -9.19 31.34
N HIS A 631 -6.19 -9.37 32.24
CA HIS A 631 -5.97 -8.50 33.42
C HIS A 631 -5.51 -7.07 33.09
N GLN A 632 -5.04 -6.81 31.86
CA GLN A 632 -4.71 -5.46 31.38
C GLN A 632 -5.90 -4.82 30.65
N LEU A 633 -6.76 -5.63 30.03
CA LEU A 633 -7.90 -5.15 29.24
C LEU A 633 -9.18 -4.97 30.08
N ALA A 634 -9.38 -5.82 31.08
CA ALA A 634 -10.57 -5.83 31.92
C ALA A 634 -10.33 -5.19 33.29
N SER A 635 -11.29 -4.39 33.73
CA SER A 635 -11.49 -4.02 35.13
C SER A 635 -12.55 -4.93 35.75
N VAL A 636 -12.44 -5.22 37.05
CA VAL A 636 -13.44 -5.97 37.80
C VAL A 636 -14.40 -4.99 38.46
N ARG A 637 -15.71 -5.23 38.33
CA ARG A 637 -16.73 -4.45 39.01
C ARG A 637 -16.89 -4.92 40.46
N TRP A 638 -16.83 -3.96 41.39
CA TRP A 638 -17.14 -4.16 42.80
C TRP A 638 -18.13 -3.09 43.25
N GLY A 639 -19.40 -3.45 43.38
CA GLY A 639 -20.48 -2.49 43.61
C GLY A 639 -20.61 -1.51 42.44
N ASP A 640 -20.50 -0.21 42.73
CA ASP A 640 -20.56 0.88 41.74
C ASP A 640 -19.17 1.33 41.25
N ASN A 641 -18.11 0.65 41.68
CA ASN A 641 -16.73 0.99 41.32
C ASN A 641 -16.10 -0.06 40.42
N LEU A 642 -15.08 0.38 39.67
CA LEU A 642 -14.23 -0.46 38.84
C LEU A 642 -12.81 -0.46 39.40
N HIS A 643 -12.21 -1.64 39.53
CA HIS A 643 -10.84 -1.78 40.01
C HIS A 643 -10.01 -2.64 39.06
N LEU A 644 -8.72 -2.31 38.98
CA LEU A 644 -7.76 -3.10 38.21
C LEU A 644 -7.17 -4.22 39.05
N THR A 645 -7.40 -5.45 38.61
CA THR A 645 -7.00 -6.68 39.30
C THR A 645 -5.69 -7.24 38.73
N SER A 646 -4.93 -7.99 39.54
CA SER A 646 -3.73 -8.69 39.06
C SER A 646 -4.08 -9.96 38.28
N ALA A 647 -3.17 -10.45 37.44
CA ALA A 647 -3.37 -11.70 36.71
C ALA A 647 -3.63 -12.92 37.60
N MET A 648 -3.07 -12.96 38.82
CA MET A 648 -3.20 -14.10 39.75
C MET A 648 -4.55 -14.12 40.47
N THR A 649 -5.19 -12.96 40.62
CA THR A 649 -6.41 -12.79 41.43
C THR A 649 -7.67 -12.69 40.58
N LEU A 650 -7.55 -12.48 39.27
CA LEU A 650 -8.68 -12.36 38.36
C LEU A 650 -9.28 -13.74 38.08
N ASP A 651 -10.58 -13.91 38.36
CA ASP A 651 -11.36 -15.11 38.02
C ASP A 651 -12.47 -14.75 37.04
N ALA A 652 -12.19 -14.90 35.75
CA ALA A 652 -13.12 -14.54 34.67
C ALA A 652 -14.47 -15.30 34.71
N ALA A 653 -14.57 -16.42 35.43
CA ALA A 653 -15.81 -17.18 35.53
C ALA A 653 -16.76 -16.61 36.61
N GLN A 654 -16.22 -15.95 37.63
CA GLN A 654 -16.97 -15.43 38.79
C GLN A 654 -17.03 -13.91 38.82
N ASP A 655 -15.95 -13.25 38.38
CA ASP A 655 -15.84 -11.80 38.36
C ASP A 655 -16.72 -11.18 37.28
N GLU A 656 -17.30 -10.03 37.60
CA GLU A 656 -18.00 -9.22 36.62
C GLU A 656 -17.02 -8.29 35.90
N LEU A 657 -16.57 -8.74 34.73
CA LEU A 657 -15.55 -8.07 33.93
C LEU A 657 -16.13 -6.98 33.03
N VAL A 658 -15.45 -5.84 33.01
CA VAL A 658 -15.77 -4.69 32.15
C VAL A 658 -14.52 -4.32 31.36
N ILE A 659 -14.61 -4.29 30.03
CA ILE A 659 -13.47 -4.02 29.16
C ILE A 659 -13.22 -2.51 29.07
N THR A 660 -12.19 -2.04 29.76
CA THR A 660 -11.84 -0.61 29.89
C THR A 660 -10.51 -0.26 29.23
N GLY A 661 -9.59 -1.23 29.14
CA GLY A 661 -8.21 -1.02 28.71
C GLY A 661 -7.35 -0.24 29.71
N ASP A 662 -7.86 0.04 30.92
CA ASP A 662 -7.18 0.91 31.89
C ASP A 662 -5.83 0.32 32.32
N GLY A 663 -5.73 -1.01 32.51
CA GLY A 663 -4.46 -1.66 32.84
C GLY A 663 -3.43 -1.51 31.72
N LEU A 664 -3.84 -1.72 30.47
CA LEU A 664 -2.99 -1.53 29.31
C LEU A 664 -2.48 -0.08 29.21
N ILE A 665 -3.36 0.90 29.42
CA ILE A 665 -3.05 2.34 29.30
C ILE A 665 -2.17 2.83 30.45
N GLU A 666 -2.39 2.35 31.68
CA GLU A 666 -1.73 2.88 32.89
C GLU A 666 -0.49 2.08 33.32
N ARG A 667 -0.43 0.77 33.02
CA ARG A 667 0.58 -0.15 33.59
C ARG A 667 1.57 -0.68 32.56
N THR A 668 1.45 -0.32 31.28
CA THR A 668 2.30 -0.85 30.21
C THR A 668 2.88 0.28 29.35
N ALA A 669 3.91 -0.05 28.57
CA ALA A 669 4.53 0.88 27.63
C ALA A 669 3.72 1.07 26.32
N PHE A 670 2.55 0.45 26.20
CA PHE A 670 1.75 0.45 24.97
C PHE A 670 1.44 1.85 24.43
N VAL A 671 1.02 2.77 25.31
CA VAL A 671 0.69 4.15 24.90
C VAL A 671 1.92 4.88 24.37
N GLU A 672 3.06 4.69 25.01
CA GLU A 672 4.33 5.29 24.57
C GLU A 672 4.78 4.68 23.24
N GLN A 673 4.63 3.36 23.06
CA GLN A 673 4.97 2.65 21.83
C GLN A 673 4.15 3.17 20.65
N ILE A 674 2.82 3.23 20.78
CA ILE A 674 1.93 3.67 19.69
C ILE A 674 2.12 5.16 19.36
N ARG A 675 2.34 6.00 20.39
CA ARG A 675 2.62 7.43 20.20
C ARG A 675 3.92 7.63 19.41
N THR A 676 4.98 6.95 19.83
CA THR A 676 6.30 7.05 19.19
C THR A 676 6.24 6.52 17.75
N MET A 677 5.51 5.42 17.51
CA MET A 677 5.30 4.87 16.17
C MET A 677 4.59 5.88 15.26
N LEU A 678 3.47 6.48 15.71
CA LEU A 678 2.73 7.48 14.95
C LEU A 678 3.59 8.71 14.63
N GLN A 679 4.38 9.17 15.60
CA GLN A 679 5.29 10.30 15.41
C GLN A 679 6.34 10.01 14.33
N VAL A 680 7.05 8.88 14.45
CA VAL A 680 8.09 8.49 13.49
C VAL A 680 7.49 8.32 12.09
N LEU A 681 6.36 7.63 11.98
CA LEU A 681 5.69 7.46 10.69
C LEU A 681 5.25 8.80 10.09
N GLN A 682 4.60 9.68 10.85
CA GLN A 682 4.19 11.00 10.38
C GLN A 682 5.37 11.86 9.89
N GLU A 683 6.48 11.85 10.65
CA GLU A 683 7.69 12.61 10.32
C GLU A 683 8.35 12.10 9.01
N GLN A 684 8.51 10.79 8.87
CA GLN A 684 9.16 10.20 7.69
C GLN A 684 8.25 10.20 6.45
N MET A 685 6.94 10.02 6.64
CA MET A 685 5.95 10.06 5.56
C MET A 685 5.60 11.50 5.14
N GLN A 686 5.99 12.51 5.93
CA GLN A 686 5.71 13.93 5.70
C GLN A 686 4.22 14.29 5.57
N THR A 687 3.35 13.47 6.18
CA THR A 687 1.90 13.64 6.19
C THR A 687 1.33 12.98 7.44
N PRO A 688 0.18 13.44 7.99
CA PRO A 688 -0.58 12.67 8.97
C PRO A 688 -0.84 11.24 8.49
N VAL A 689 -0.80 10.28 9.40
CA VAL A 689 -0.93 8.85 9.12
C VAL A 689 -2.03 8.22 9.97
N ASP A 690 -2.68 7.21 9.41
CA ASP A 690 -3.49 6.27 10.17
C ASP A 690 -2.95 4.85 10.02
N VAL A 691 -2.96 4.13 11.13
CA VAL A 691 -2.33 2.83 11.31
C VAL A 691 -3.34 1.84 11.86
N GLU A 692 -3.50 0.70 11.20
CA GLU A 692 -4.21 -0.44 11.75
C GLU A 692 -3.20 -1.37 12.45
N PHE A 693 -3.55 -1.86 13.63
CA PHE A 693 -2.68 -2.71 14.44
C PHE A 693 -3.45 -3.83 15.14
N ALA A 694 -2.71 -4.87 15.55
CA ALA A 694 -3.19 -5.92 16.44
C ALA A 694 -2.11 -6.32 17.44
N HIS A 695 -2.52 -6.88 18.57
CA HIS A 695 -1.61 -7.42 19.58
C HIS A 695 -2.07 -8.83 19.96
N ASP A 696 -1.21 -9.83 19.77
CA ASP A 696 -1.56 -11.24 20.03
C ASP A 696 -1.51 -11.61 21.53
N GLY A 697 -0.98 -10.70 22.35
CA GLY A 697 -0.75 -10.89 23.79
C GLY A 697 0.73 -10.81 24.17
N ARG A 698 1.62 -10.93 23.18
CA ARG A 698 3.06 -10.88 23.33
C ARG A 698 3.70 -9.80 22.46
N ASP A 699 3.35 -9.75 21.19
CA ASP A 699 3.98 -8.89 20.19
C ASP A 699 2.94 -7.92 19.59
N PHE A 700 3.40 -6.71 19.24
CA PHE A 700 2.62 -5.71 18.52
C PHE A 700 2.80 -5.92 17.01
N TYR A 701 1.70 -5.96 16.26
CA TYR A 701 1.69 -6.16 14.82
C TYR A 701 1.14 -4.92 14.10
N LEU A 702 1.93 -4.40 13.16
CA LEU A 702 1.49 -3.44 12.16
C LEU A 702 0.71 -4.17 11.06
N LEU A 703 -0.56 -3.80 10.85
CA LEU A 703 -1.42 -4.43 9.85
C LEU A 703 -1.59 -3.58 8.59
N GLN A 704 -1.59 -2.25 8.75
CA GLN A 704 -1.70 -1.30 7.64
C GLN A 704 -1.17 0.07 8.09
N CYS A 705 -0.61 0.84 7.16
CA CYS A 705 -0.27 2.25 7.34
C CYS A 705 -0.61 2.99 6.04
N ARG A 706 -1.26 4.14 6.14
CA ARG A 706 -1.51 5.03 4.99
C ARG A 706 -1.52 6.49 5.42
N ALA A 707 -1.52 7.39 4.44
CA ALA A 707 -1.74 8.80 4.69
C ALA A 707 -3.19 9.02 5.18
N GLN A 708 -3.33 9.67 6.33
CA GLN A 708 -4.63 9.99 6.91
C GLN A 708 -5.36 10.94 5.95
N SER A 709 -6.46 10.45 5.37
CA SER A 709 -7.28 11.23 4.45
C SER A 709 -8.27 12.09 5.23
N TYR A 710 -8.26 13.40 4.99
CA TYR A 710 -9.39 14.25 5.38
C TYR A 710 -10.53 13.99 4.40
N ALA A 711 -11.72 13.63 4.90
CA ALA A 711 -12.92 13.73 4.07
C ALA A 711 -13.02 15.17 3.53
N PRO A 712 -13.39 15.41 2.25
CA PRO A 712 -13.60 16.76 1.73
C PRO A 712 -14.53 17.61 2.64
N GLU A 713 -15.51 16.95 3.25
CA GLU A 713 -16.46 17.50 4.21
C GLU A 713 -15.83 17.96 5.55
N ASN A 714 -14.63 17.47 5.88
CA ASN A 714 -13.82 17.81 7.08
C ASN A 714 -12.67 18.77 6.75
N GLN A 715 -12.58 19.29 5.52
CA GLN A 715 -11.59 20.32 5.21
C GLN A 715 -11.93 21.62 5.94
N PRO A 716 -10.91 22.43 6.32
CA PRO A 716 -11.14 23.74 6.88
C PRO A 716 -11.97 24.59 5.91
N ALA A 717 -13.14 25.04 6.34
CA ALA A 717 -13.96 25.87 5.48
C ALA A 717 -13.27 27.21 5.18
N THR A 718 -13.30 27.64 3.92
CA THR A 718 -12.93 29.02 3.58
C THR A 718 -14.10 29.93 3.97
N ILE A 719 -14.00 30.55 5.14
CA ILE A 719 -15.01 31.49 5.64
C ILE A 719 -14.99 32.73 4.73
N PRO A 720 -16.13 33.13 4.12
CA PRO A 720 -16.17 34.29 3.26
C PRO A 720 -15.73 35.57 3.98
N ASN A 721 -14.87 36.37 3.35
CA ASN A 721 -14.28 37.58 3.97
C ASN A 721 -15.26 38.77 4.01
N HIS A 722 -16.32 38.76 3.20
CA HIS A 722 -17.31 39.84 3.08
C HIS A 722 -18.73 39.30 3.35
N LEU A 723 -19.01 39.02 4.62
CA LEU A 723 -20.35 38.63 5.06
C LEU A 723 -21.14 39.87 5.45
N SER A 724 -22.34 40.03 4.87
CA SER A 724 -23.32 40.99 5.39
C SER A 724 -23.69 40.60 6.82
N LEU A 725 -23.60 41.54 7.74
CA LEU A 725 -23.87 41.26 9.15
C LEU A 725 -25.32 40.82 9.38
N ASP A 726 -26.25 41.29 8.54
CA ASP A 726 -27.67 40.94 8.60
C ASP A 726 -27.96 39.48 8.21
N ASP A 727 -27.04 38.84 7.48
CA ASP A 727 -27.21 37.47 7.01
C ASP A 727 -26.58 36.42 7.94
N VAL A 728 -25.79 36.86 8.93
CA VAL A 728 -25.14 35.97 9.91
C VAL A 728 -26.12 35.64 11.03
N LEU A 729 -26.55 34.39 11.16
CA LEU A 729 -27.40 33.97 12.28
C LEU A 729 -26.60 33.72 13.56
N PHE A 730 -25.40 33.16 13.44
CA PHE A 730 -24.50 32.95 14.57
C PHE A 730 -23.04 32.88 14.16
N SER A 731 -22.13 33.21 15.09
CA SER A 731 -20.71 32.88 15.02
C SER A 731 -20.25 32.18 16.29
N ALA A 732 -19.21 31.35 16.20
CA ALA A 732 -18.61 30.69 17.34
C ALA A 732 -17.09 30.69 17.21
N HIS A 733 -16.41 30.87 18.34
CA HIS A 733 -14.96 31.10 18.40
C HIS A 733 -14.22 30.06 19.27
N ARG A 734 -14.91 28.99 19.68
CA ARG A 734 -14.40 28.01 20.65
C ARG A 734 -14.79 26.61 20.24
N PHE A 735 -13.83 25.68 20.31
CA PHE A 735 -14.03 24.24 20.06
C PHE A 735 -14.66 23.94 18.69
N VAL A 736 -14.32 24.75 17.69
CA VAL A 736 -14.80 24.58 16.32
C VAL A 736 -14.08 23.39 15.67
N SER A 737 -14.87 22.50 15.05
CA SER A 737 -14.38 21.44 14.17
C SER A 737 -14.35 21.92 12.72
N ASN A 738 -13.63 21.23 11.83
CA ASN A 738 -13.64 21.58 10.41
C ASN A 738 -14.91 21.06 9.72
N GLY A 739 -15.42 21.84 8.76
CA GLY A 739 -16.37 21.35 7.78
C GLY A 739 -17.35 22.40 7.27
N ILE A 740 -18.20 21.99 6.33
CA ILE A 740 -19.27 22.82 5.78
C ILE A 740 -20.59 22.07 5.91
N VAL A 741 -21.58 22.71 6.52
CA VAL A 741 -22.98 22.25 6.53
C VAL A 741 -23.76 23.15 5.58
N SER A 742 -24.23 22.63 4.46
CA SER A 742 -24.84 23.45 3.41
C SER A 742 -26.32 23.15 3.22
N ASN A 743 -27.03 24.12 2.68
CA ASN A 743 -28.41 24.00 2.22
C ASN A 743 -29.41 23.53 3.30
N ILE A 744 -29.27 24.06 4.50
CA ILE A 744 -30.18 23.78 5.61
C ILE A 744 -31.49 24.55 5.40
N THR A 745 -32.58 23.79 5.47
CA THR A 745 -33.94 24.27 5.20
C THR A 745 -34.75 24.49 6.46
N HIS A 746 -34.41 23.79 7.55
CA HIS A 746 -35.16 23.87 8.81
C HIS A 746 -34.23 24.07 10.01
N LEU A 747 -34.67 24.86 10.98
CA LEU A 747 -34.08 24.93 12.31
C LEU A 747 -35.08 24.39 13.33
N VAL A 748 -34.64 23.53 14.23
CA VAL A 748 -35.39 23.12 15.42
C VAL A 748 -34.69 23.77 16.61
N TYR A 749 -35.29 24.84 17.12
CA TYR A 749 -34.76 25.61 18.22
C TYR A 749 -35.55 25.31 19.51
N VAL A 750 -34.88 24.76 20.51
CA VAL A 750 -35.39 24.63 21.87
C VAL A 750 -34.91 25.86 22.64
N ASP A 751 -35.82 26.76 22.98
CA ASP A 751 -35.50 28.00 23.68
C ASP A 751 -34.98 27.70 25.09
N PRO A 752 -33.72 28.06 25.44
CA PRO A 752 -33.14 27.77 26.75
C PRO A 752 -33.94 28.31 27.94
N TRP A 753 -34.50 29.52 27.82
CA TRP A 753 -35.21 30.19 28.90
C TRP A 753 -36.57 29.54 29.13
N GLN A 754 -37.30 29.27 28.05
CA GLN A 754 -38.61 28.64 28.12
C GLN A 754 -38.50 27.17 28.56
N TYR A 755 -37.46 26.47 28.11
CA TYR A 755 -37.18 25.09 28.54
C TYR A 755 -36.88 25.02 30.04
N GLN A 756 -36.05 25.93 30.56
CA GLN A 756 -35.73 25.98 31.99
C GLN A 756 -36.95 26.35 32.87
N ALA A 757 -37.88 27.15 32.32
CA ALA A 757 -39.11 27.54 33.00
C ALA A 757 -40.12 26.40 33.15
N LEU A 758 -39.94 25.27 32.45
CA LEU A 758 -40.81 24.09 32.61
C LEU A 758 -40.68 23.51 34.02
N ALA A 759 -41.82 23.47 34.73
CA ALA A 759 -41.90 22.95 36.08
C ALA A 759 -42.06 21.42 36.11
N GLU A 760 -42.88 20.88 35.21
CA GLU A 760 -43.27 19.47 35.18
C GLU A 760 -42.28 18.60 34.41
N HIS A 761 -41.97 17.43 34.97
CA HIS A 761 -41.08 16.45 34.33
C HIS A 761 -41.67 15.90 33.03
N GLU A 762 -42.99 15.77 32.94
CA GLU A 762 -43.67 15.28 31.74
C GLU A 762 -43.47 16.21 30.54
N ASP A 763 -43.47 17.54 30.74
CA ASP A 763 -43.24 18.52 29.68
C ASP A 763 -41.79 18.45 29.16
N LEU A 764 -40.81 18.28 30.05
CA LEU A 764 -39.40 18.10 29.67
C LEU A 764 -39.20 16.84 28.81
N VAL A 765 -39.86 15.74 29.18
CA VAL A 765 -39.85 14.48 28.40
C VAL A 765 -40.60 14.67 27.06
N ALA A 766 -41.70 15.44 27.06
CA ALA A 766 -42.46 15.74 25.85
C ALA A 766 -41.64 16.54 24.82
N VAL A 767 -40.76 17.45 25.26
CA VAL A 767 -39.79 18.15 24.39
C VAL A 767 -38.88 17.14 23.67
N GLY A 768 -38.30 16.18 24.40
CA GLY A 768 -37.47 15.13 23.79
C GLY A 768 -38.24 14.27 22.78
N ARG A 769 -39.51 13.93 23.08
CA ARG A 769 -40.39 13.20 22.14
C ARG A 769 -40.72 14.01 20.90
N ALA A 770 -40.98 15.31 21.04
CA ALA A 770 -41.22 16.20 19.91
C ALA A 770 -39.99 16.26 18.99
N VAL A 771 -38.79 16.40 19.55
CA VAL A 771 -37.53 16.34 18.79
C VAL A 771 -37.38 15.01 18.05
N SER A 772 -37.65 13.88 18.72
CA SER A 772 -37.59 12.54 18.09
C SER A 772 -38.56 12.40 16.91
N GLN A 773 -39.78 12.94 17.01
CA GLN A 773 -40.74 12.92 15.90
C GLN A 773 -40.31 13.85 14.76
N LEU A 774 -39.81 15.05 15.09
CA LEU A 774 -39.27 15.98 14.09
C LEU A 774 -38.12 15.36 13.30
N ASN A 775 -37.23 14.63 13.97
CA ASN A 775 -36.13 13.91 13.34
C ASN A 775 -36.60 12.89 12.28
N ARG A 776 -37.81 12.34 12.42
CA ARG A 776 -38.38 11.36 11.46
C ARG A 776 -39.08 12.02 10.27
N ILE A 777 -39.67 13.19 10.45
CA ILE A 777 -40.49 13.85 9.41
C ILE A 777 -39.73 14.91 8.61
N LEU A 778 -38.70 15.52 9.19
CA LEU A 778 -37.92 16.55 8.50
C LEU A 778 -36.97 15.91 7.48
N PRO A 779 -36.65 16.59 6.36
CA PRO A 779 -35.76 16.02 5.36
C PRO A 779 -34.36 15.76 5.96
N ALA A 780 -33.90 14.51 5.83
CA ALA A 780 -32.63 14.10 6.40
C ALA A 780 -31.47 14.99 5.93
N ARG A 781 -30.59 15.36 6.87
CA ARG A 781 -29.43 16.24 6.68
C ARG A 781 -29.76 17.63 6.14
N ARG A 782 -31.01 18.09 6.30
CA ARG A 782 -31.46 19.44 5.91
C ARG A 782 -32.00 20.26 7.07
N PHE A 783 -31.77 19.81 8.31
CA PHE A 783 -32.16 20.54 9.51
C PHE A 783 -31.06 20.55 10.58
N ILE A 784 -31.06 21.60 11.40
CA ILE A 784 -30.15 21.77 12.54
C ILE A 784 -30.96 21.82 13.83
N LEU A 785 -30.47 21.11 14.85
CA LEU A 785 -30.98 21.15 16.21
C LEU A 785 -30.18 22.21 16.99
N ILE A 786 -30.87 23.10 17.69
CA ILE A 786 -30.26 24.15 18.51
C ILE A 786 -30.96 24.16 19.86
N GLY A 787 -30.25 24.07 20.98
CA GLY A 787 -30.91 24.14 22.29
C GLY A 787 -30.01 24.17 23.52
N PRO A 788 -30.59 24.13 24.72
CA PRO A 788 -29.85 24.32 25.97
C PRO A 788 -28.97 23.12 26.33
N GLY A 789 -27.73 23.43 26.77
CA GLY A 789 -26.85 22.50 27.48
C GLY A 789 -26.63 21.14 26.81
N ARG A 790 -26.39 20.09 27.61
CA ARG A 790 -26.06 18.74 27.13
C ARG A 790 -27.29 17.96 26.70
N TRP A 791 -27.34 17.63 25.42
CA TRP A 791 -28.30 16.69 24.87
C TRP A 791 -27.86 15.25 25.16
N GLY A 792 -28.81 14.37 25.46
CA GLY A 792 -28.52 12.97 25.81
C GLY A 792 -28.06 12.71 27.25
N SER A 793 -28.23 13.70 28.12
CA SER A 793 -28.20 13.50 29.57
C SER A 793 -29.36 12.62 30.05
N ARG A 794 -29.05 11.59 30.84
CA ARG A 794 -30.04 10.83 31.64
C ARG A 794 -30.17 11.34 33.09
N GLY A 795 -29.33 12.32 33.47
CA GLY A 795 -29.32 12.95 34.79
C GLY A 795 -30.32 14.12 34.87
N ASP A 796 -29.87 15.30 35.28
CA ASP A 796 -30.71 16.49 35.41
C ASP A 796 -31.19 17.01 34.04
N ILE A 797 -32.38 16.55 33.61
CA ILE A 797 -33.04 16.92 32.35
C ILE A 797 -33.31 18.44 32.26
N LYS A 798 -33.25 19.19 33.36
CA LYS A 798 -33.36 20.66 33.29
C LYS A 798 -32.12 21.33 32.71
N LEU A 799 -30.98 20.65 32.71
CA LEU A 799 -29.71 21.18 32.19
C LEU A 799 -29.51 20.88 30.70
N GLY A 800 -30.39 20.10 30.06
CA GLY A 800 -30.35 19.85 28.62
C GLY A 800 -31.40 18.86 28.14
N VAL A 801 -31.56 18.71 26.83
CA VAL A 801 -32.67 17.95 26.25
C VAL A 801 -32.45 16.43 26.37
N SER A 802 -33.41 15.72 26.95
CA SER A 802 -33.32 14.26 27.08
C SER A 802 -33.68 13.56 25.77
N VAL A 803 -32.65 13.21 25.00
CA VAL A 803 -32.77 12.48 23.73
C VAL A 803 -31.70 11.40 23.63
N THR A 804 -31.99 10.33 22.91
CA THR A 804 -30.99 9.35 22.52
C THR A 804 -30.45 9.67 21.13
N PHE A 805 -29.35 9.02 20.72
CA PHE A 805 -28.82 9.18 19.37
C PHE A 805 -29.89 8.93 18.28
N SER A 806 -30.71 7.88 18.42
CA SER A 806 -31.79 7.56 17.48
C SER A 806 -32.90 8.62 17.39
N ASP A 807 -32.94 9.56 18.34
CA ASP A 807 -33.90 10.66 18.30
C ASP A 807 -33.41 11.84 17.45
N ILE A 808 -32.16 11.84 16.99
CA ILE A 808 -31.53 12.98 16.29
C ILE A 808 -30.66 12.58 15.08
N ASP A 809 -30.63 11.31 14.71
CA ASP A 809 -29.72 10.72 13.72
C ASP A 809 -29.85 11.27 12.28
N ASN A 810 -30.98 11.90 11.93
CA ASN A 810 -31.20 12.56 10.64
C ASN A 810 -30.76 14.03 10.63
N ALA A 811 -30.38 14.62 11.77
CA ALA A 811 -29.94 16.01 11.83
C ALA A 811 -28.63 16.23 11.04
N ALA A 812 -28.48 17.41 10.45
CA ALA A 812 -27.21 17.81 9.86
C ALA A 812 -26.20 18.25 10.92
N MET A 813 -26.71 18.88 11.99
CA MET A 813 -25.90 19.50 13.03
C MET A 813 -26.69 19.65 14.32
N LEU A 814 -25.98 19.54 15.45
CA LEU A 814 -26.43 19.90 16.79
C LEU A 814 -25.60 21.09 17.29
N ILE A 815 -26.29 22.14 17.72
CA ILE A 815 -25.71 23.32 18.34
C ILE A 815 -26.20 23.39 19.79
N GLU A 816 -25.26 23.28 20.73
CA GLU A 816 -25.57 23.35 22.15
C GLU A 816 -25.23 24.73 22.70
N ILE A 817 -26.20 25.37 23.35
CA ILE A 817 -26.06 26.71 23.91
C ILE A 817 -25.62 26.59 25.37
N ALA A 818 -24.42 27.10 25.66
CA ALA A 818 -23.90 27.25 27.01
C ALA A 818 -24.28 28.63 27.58
N ASP A 819 -25.17 28.65 28.57
CA ASP A 819 -25.52 29.87 29.31
C ASP A 819 -24.62 30.02 30.55
N GLY A 820 -23.81 31.08 30.57
CA GLY A 820 -22.67 31.28 31.47
C GLY A 820 -22.94 32.13 32.72
N GLN A 821 -24.19 32.39 33.09
CA GLN A 821 -24.51 33.34 34.18
C GLN A 821 -24.34 32.80 35.61
N ARG A 822 -23.93 31.55 35.83
CA ARG A 822 -23.63 31.00 37.17
C ARG A 822 -22.39 30.10 37.14
N GLU A 823 -21.69 29.97 38.27
CA GLU A 823 -20.60 28.99 38.50
C GLU A 823 -20.97 27.53 38.17
N PHE A 824 -22.27 27.26 37.96
CA PHE A 824 -22.85 25.98 37.51
C PHE A 824 -23.67 26.18 36.24
N GLY A 825 -23.04 26.60 35.13
CA GLY A 825 -23.66 26.54 33.79
C GLY A 825 -23.86 25.08 33.34
N PRO A 826 -24.81 24.80 32.43
CA PRO A 826 -25.04 23.43 31.98
C PRO A 826 -23.77 22.86 31.31
N GLU A 827 -23.40 21.63 31.69
CA GLU A 827 -22.39 20.87 30.96
C GLU A 827 -22.85 20.68 29.51
N LEU A 828 -21.90 20.66 28.57
CA LEU A 828 -22.15 20.38 27.17
C LEU A 828 -21.89 18.90 26.88
N SER A 829 -22.41 18.37 25.77
CA SER A 829 -22.12 17.01 25.30
C SER A 829 -20.66 16.80 24.92
N PHE A 830 -19.90 17.88 24.77
CA PHE A 830 -18.47 17.86 24.58
C PHE A 830 -17.77 17.01 25.65
N GLY A 831 -16.99 16.00 25.25
CA GLY A 831 -16.37 15.09 26.22
C GLY A 831 -17.10 13.77 26.42
N THR A 832 -18.29 13.59 25.85
CA THR A 832 -19.19 12.48 26.19
C THR A 832 -19.32 11.47 25.04
N HIS A 833 -19.82 10.27 25.35
CA HIS A 833 -20.13 9.29 24.30
C HIS A 833 -21.18 9.81 23.32
N PHE A 834 -22.16 10.58 23.79
CA PHE A 834 -23.16 11.18 22.91
C PHE A 834 -22.50 12.07 21.85
N PHE A 835 -21.43 12.80 22.20
CA PHE A 835 -20.63 13.54 21.22
C PHE A 835 -19.91 12.64 20.22
N LEU A 836 -19.41 11.48 20.64
CA LEU A 836 -18.88 10.49 19.70
C LEU A 836 -19.97 9.98 18.76
N ASP A 837 -21.17 9.67 19.27
CA ASP A 837 -22.30 9.22 18.44
C ASP A 837 -22.66 10.25 17.36
N LEU A 838 -22.66 11.55 17.72
CA LEU A 838 -22.87 12.66 16.77
C LEU A 838 -21.79 12.66 15.68
N VAL A 839 -20.54 12.64 16.12
CA VAL A 839 -19.37 12.66 15.25
C VAL A 839 -19.36 11.45 14.29
N GLU A 840 -19.57 10.26 14.83
CA GLU A 840 -19.60 9.01 14.05
C GLU A 840 -20.72 9.02 13.02
N SER A 841 -21.83 9.65 13.36
CA SER A 841 -23.02 9.76 12.50
C SER A 841 -23.01 10.98 11.60
N ARG A 842 -21.87 11.67 11.45
CA ARG A 842 -21.72 12.88 10.63
C ARG A 842 -22.69 14.01 11.00
N ILE A 843 -23.21 14.01 12.22
CA ILE A 843 -23.95 15.15 12.77
C ILE A 843 -22.88 16.12 13.26
N ARG A 844 -22.79 17.31 12.65
CA ARG A 844 -21.83 18.30 13.12
C ARG A 844 -22.21 18.77 14.51
N TYR A 845 -21.20 19.01 15.33
CA TYR A 845 -21.39 19.51 16.68
C TYR A 845 -20.75 20.88 16.80
N LEU A 846 -21.47 21.84 17.38
CA LEU A 846 -20.93 23.15 17.69
C LEU A 846 -21.41 23.62 19.07
N PRO A 847 -20.49 23.83 20.03
CA PRO A 847 -20.84 24.54 21.24
C PRO A 847 -20.93 26.03 20.95
N LEU A 848 -22.02 26.66 21.36
CA LEU A 848 -22.26 28.09 21.19
C LEU A 848 -22.26 28.77 22.55
N TYR A 849 -21.50 29.87 22.67
CA TYR A 849 -21.37 30.66 23.90
C TYR A 849 -21.89 32.08 23.64
N PRO A 850 -23.21 32.35 23.76
CA PRO A 850 -23.80 33.63 23.37
C PRO A 850 -23.26 34.86 24.11
N HIS A 851 -22.69 34.68 25.31
CA HIS A 851 -22.13 35.76 26.12
C HIS A 851 -20.66 36.07 25.83
N ASP A 852 -20.02 35.30 24.95
CA ASP A 852 -18.67 35.59 24.49
C ASP A 852 -18.71 36.86 23.61
N PRO A 853 -17.91 37.91 23.89
CA PRO A 853 -17.92 39.16 23.12
C PRO A 853 -17.65 39.01 21.62
N GLU A 854 -16.95 37.95 21.21
CA GLU A 854 -16.68 37.67 19.79
C GLU A 854 -17.82 36.89 19.12
N THR A 855 -18.69 36.25 19.91
CA THR A 855 -19.81 35.45 19.42
C THR A 855 -21.00 36.34 19.08
N ARG A 856 -21.48 36.20 17.86
CA ARG A 856 -22.76 36.77 17.42
C ARG A 856 -23.82 35.69 17.53
N PHE A 857 -24.97 36.03 18.08
CA PHE A 857 -26.12 35.13 18.12
C PHE A 857 -27.39 35.93 17.91
N HIS A 858 -28.01 35.81 16.73
CA HIS A 858 -29.23 36.51 16.36
C HIS A 858 -30.45 35.79 16.95
N ALA A 859 -30.54 35.72 18.29
CA ALA A 859 -31.63 35.06 19.01
C ALA A 859 -33.01 35.56 18.58
N GLN A 860 -33.13 36.86 18.28
CA GLN A 860 -34.37 37.48 17.82
C GLN A 860 -34.93 36.84 16.55
N PHE A 861 -34.08 36.45 15.60
CA PHE A 861 -34.53 35.74 14.40
C PHE A 861 -35.18 34.40 14.76
N LEU A 862 -34.63 33.67 15.74
CA LEU A 862 -35.14 32.37 16.17
C LEU A 862 -36.46 32.50 16.93
N THR A 863 -36.62 33.55 17.74
CA THR A 863 -37.81 33.76 18.57
C THR A 863 -38.96 34.44 17.83
N GLU A 864 -38.68 35.29 16.84
CA GLU A 864 -39.73 36.04 16.10
C GLU A 864 -40.19 35.36 14.79
N SER A 865 -39.39 34.44 14.24
CA SER A 865 -39.79 33.70 13.03
C SER A 865 -41.04 32.83 13.26
N ALA A 866 -41.85 32.64 12.22
CA ALA A 866 -43.04 31.79 12.29
C ALA A 866 -42.68 30.35 12.72
N ASN A 867 -43.36 29.85 13.75
CA ASN A 867 -43.17 28.50 14.26
C ASN A 867 -44.14 27.53 13.55
N VAL A 868 -43.60 26.60 12.77
CA VAL A 868 -44.39 25.58 12.04
C VAL A 868 -44.59 24.29 12.84
N LEU A 869 -44.15 24.22 14.11
CA LEU A 869 -44.37 23.06 14.97
C LEU A 869 -45.86 22.66 15.06
N PRO A 870 -46.82 23.57 15.31
CA PRO A 870 -48.23 23.19 15.43
C PRO A 870 -48.82 22.59 14.14
N ASP A 871 -48.28 22.95 12.98
CA ASP A 871 -48.72 22.42 11.69
C ASP A 871 -48.13 21.02 11.43
N LEU A 872 -46.87 20.80 11.82
CA LEU A 872 -46.16 19.54 11.61
C LEU A 872 -46.53 18.48 12.64
N LEU A 873 -46.65 18.88 13.91
CA LEU A 873 -46.93 18.01 15.06
C LEU A 873 -48.03 18.63 15.94
N PRO A 874 -49.31 18.53 15.54
CA PRO A 874 -50.43 19.14 16.26
C PRO A 874 -50.55 18.71 17.72
N ASP A 875 -50.22 17.45 18.02
CA ASP A 875 -50.23 16.89 19.39
C ASP A 875 -49.24 17.59 20.34
N PHE A 876 -48.19 18.22 19.78
CA PHE A 876 -47.16 18.95 20.52
C PHE A 876 -47.33 20.47 20.43
N ALA A 877 -48.46 20.97 19.92
CA ALA A 877 -48.71 22.41 19.77
C ALA A 877 -48.62 23.20 21.09
N HIS A 878 -48.92 22.55 22.23
CA HIS A 878 -48.76 23.14 23.56
C HIS A 878 -47.30 23.50 23.90
N LEU A 879 -46.31 22.86 23.26
CA LEU A 879 -44.89 23.15 23.42
C LEU A 879 -44.39 24.27 22.49
N ALA A 880 -45.23 24.93 21.70
CA ALA A 880 -44.80 25.91 20.69
C ALA A 880 -44.09 27.15 21.27
N ALA A 881 -44.22 27.41 22.58
CA ALA A 881 -43.46 28.42 23.30
C ALA A 881 -42.00 27.99 23.57
N VAL A 882 -41.74 26.68 23.68
CA VAL A 882 -40.44 26.08 24.02
C VAL A 882 -39.72 25.56 22.78
N VAL A 883 -40.42 24.81 21.93
CA VAL A 883 -39.86 24.21 20.72
C VAL A 883 -40.36 24.99 19.50
N ARG A 884 -39.42 25.58 18.77
CA ARG A 884 -39.69 26.34 17.54
C ARG A 884 -39.10 25.63 16.34
N VAL A 885 -39.94 25.31 15.36
CA VAL A 885 -39.51 24.80 14.07
C VAL A 885 -39.63 25.92 13.05
N ILE A 886 -38.51 26.30 12.43
CA ILE A 886 -38.43 27.41 11.50
C ILE A 886 -38.15 26.86 10.10
N ASP A 887 -39.08 27.10 9.18
CA ASP A 887 -38.89 26.89 7.73
C ASP A 887 -38.09 28.08 7.18
N LEU A 888 -36.79 27.88 6.97
CA LEU A 888 -35.86 28.94 6.55
C LEU A 888 -36.21 29.55 5.19
N PRO A 889 -36.54 28.77 4.14
CA PRO A 889 -37.00 29.32 2.87
C PRO A 889 -38.20 30.26 3.03
N LYS A 890 -39.19 29.91 3.86
CA LYS A 890 -40.33 30.79 4.13
C LYS A 890 -39.94 32.03 4.95
N ALA A 891 -39.11 31.86 5.98
CA ALA A 891 -38.70 32.94 6.87
C ALA A 891 -37.69 33.93 6.23
N SER A 892 -36.95 33.50 5.20
CA SER A 892 -35.81 34.26 4.66
C SER A 892 -35.86 34.53 3.15
N ARG A 893 -37.07 34.51 2.55
CA ARG A 893 -37.34 34.80 1.13
C ARG A 893 -36.62 33.85 0.16
N GLY A 894 -36.72 32.55 0.41
CA GLY A 894 -36.15 31.48 -0.41
C GLY A 894 -34.68 31.15 -0.13
N ARG A 895 -34.08 31.81 0.87
CA ARG A 895 -32.70 31.52 1.30
C ARG A 895 -32.65 30.31 2.25
N VAL A 896 -31.48 29.70 2.31
CA VAL A 896 -31.14 28.55 3.15
C VAL A 896 -29.93 28.87 4.01
N LEU A 897 -29.74 28.14 5.10
CA LEU A 897 -28.60 28.33 5.99
C LEU A 897 -27.41 27.48 5.55
N HIS A 898 -26.23 28.10 5.57
CA HIS A 898 -24.93 27.45 5.41
C HIS A 898 -24.08 27.72 6.64
N VAL A 899 -23.39 26.70 7.16
CA VAL A 899 -22.48 26.82 8.28
C VAL A 899 -21.07 26.47 7.81
N TYR A 900 -20.17 27.44 7.92
CA TYR A 900 -18.75 27.28 7.61
C TYR A 900 -17.98 27.13 8.91
N MET A 901 -17.23 26.04 9.05
CA MET A 901 -16.49 25.72 10.27
C MET A 901 -15.00 25.52 9.93
N ASN A 902 -14.14 26.30 10.57
CA ASN A 902 -12.70 26.26 10.39
C ASN A 902 -12.01 26.18 11.75
N ALA A 903 -11.47 25.01 12.07
CA ALA A 903 -10.77 24.75 13.31
C ALA A 903 -9.39 25.42 13.39
N GLU A 904 -8.72 25.68 12.25
CA GLU A 904 -7.41 26.36 12.23
C GLU A 904 -7.54 27.83 12.66
N LYS A 905 -8.66 28.45 12.30
CA LYS A 905 -9.03 29.81 12.72
C LYS A 905 -9.88 29.82 13.99
N GLU A 906 -10.15 28.64 14.57
CA GLU A 906 -11.15 28.41 15.63
C GLU A 906 -12.49 29.14 15.43
N LYS A 907 -12.95 29.25 14.17
CA LYS A 907 -14.09 30.09 13.81
C LYS A 907 -15.16 29.31 13.05
N ALA A 908 -16.41 29.42 13.50
CA ALA A 908 -17.58 28.96 12.77
C ALA A 908 -18.56 30.11 12.52
N VAL A 909 -19.22 30.11 11.37
CA VAL A 909 -20.23 31.12 11.01
C VAL A 909 -21.41 30.49 10.29
N GLY A 910 -22.62 30.70 10.79
CA GLY A 910 -23.88 30.34 10.13
C GLY A 910 -24.46 31.53 9.37
N VAL A 911 -24.63 31.41 8.05
CA VAL A 911 -25.04 32.49 7.15
C VAL A 911 -26.23 32.07 6.27
N LEU A 912 -27.21 32.95 6.10
CA LEU A 912 -28.30 32.80 5.15
C LEU A 912 -27.84 33.17 3.73
N GLY A 913 -28.04 32.27 2.76
CA GLY A 913 -27.64 32.47 1.37
C GLY A 913 -28.51 31.70 0.37
N GLY A 914 -28.16 31.77 -0.92
CA GLY A 914 -28.80 30.97 -1.96
C GLY A 914 -28.48 29.47 -1.84
N VAL A 915 -29.22 28.62 -2.54
CA VAL A 915 -28.96 27.17 -2.58
C VAL A 915 -27.65 26.92 -3.34
N MET A 916 -26.74 26.16 -2.74
CA MET A 916 -25.51 25.68 -3.38
C MET A 916 -25.81 24.44 -4.22
N SER A 917 -25.45 24.49 -5.50
CA SER A 917 -25.31 23.32 -6.38
C SER A 917 -23.92 22.71 -6.17
N TRP A 918 -23.88 21.42 -5.85
CA TRP A 918 -22.65 20.63 -5.87
C TRP A 918 -22.42 20.06 -7.26
#